data_AF-A0A2N9JK53-F1
#
_entry.id   AF-A0A2N9JK53-F1
#
_cell.length_a   1.000
_cell.length_b   1.000
_cell.length_c   1.000
_cell.angle_alpha   90.00
_cell.angle_beta   90.00
_cell.angle_gamma   90.00
#
_symmetry.space_group_name_H-M   'P 1'
#
loop_
_entity.id
_entity.type
_entity.pdbx_description
1 polymer ?
#
loop_
_entity_poly.entity_id
_entity_poly.type
_entity_poly.pdbx_seq_one_letter_code
_entity_poly.pdbx_strand_id
1 'polypeptide(L)'
;MAVTSTAPPDAEPRRLVVVGAAAGMGRWLSDHLFAGLPWQQVVLIDTAQSAALLAGAAAAYRGTPVATGTLADVTAHLADEGFVICVAVPDGAAPGVLAELDALVPRDAPIVLVSVGFAWAMNVLAAVPDRTAVALHPLLDTSARSLDGQTVCATEVRGVATGWLAGAITGRGGIYTVLSPEQHDRSMTYVLALAHQSLLGFVTAVADSGLDLTAELWATRTPLFEALLGLAVSVLEENQEVTLAHVQAALDGDRARAELAAAAEAVGAAAATPESLPARVAATRDRFTGALFDTVRNTATATLSAGQSKRATLARVRRLGGLVGLHPSGRPDKLRVGRLVELTPVHLVLEELLVGPKGEAALLHGPGVRNAKRLGRRGTVVRTRFGIGHVEVLSDAELEVALDAWLAHVRRDIRFLVPESVAGQGVASVVREQRGVGAADLVSEAVRTGQRAVVIRTGIRADLDLDATIEALRKAVEVAYAWPHGVARPTRGAQPDLRYLGPPGSFSESAARQFAVGLTGAGEADVHIGPIGSFDEVLAFARGGGLGVLPITSSASGLVSRAAQALLGTDADLVAGGVVDVAVRFDAYAAAPVVLAELRGAPVFSHPQALAQCANFVTRWGLDPQPCASTTDALLKLRELDGPAIAIASSGAEADHDFVHVVEREIDDLSGSITRFLIVGRPDAFAEHSDGSDPTLRRIVVAPNVASIAHLVGRGAGFDELLTDSDGACLWVSSQTLADLPDGVRDLGSVPWSPRTPVVRPTPG
;
A
#
# COMPACT_ATOMS: atom_id res chain seq x y z
N MET A 1 -30.02 32.85 -5.77
CA MET A 1 -31.30 32.46 -6.38
C MET A 1 -31.00 31.99 -7.80
N ALA A 2 -31.20 30.71 -8.09
CA ALA A 2 -31.00 30.18 -9.43
C ALA A 2 -32.21 30.57 -10.30
N VAL A 3 -31.98 31.36 -11.34
CA VAL A 3 -32.99 31.62 -12.36
C VAL A 3 -32.94 30.46 -13.35
N THR A 4 -33.88 29.54 -13.24
CA THR A 4 -34.12 28.52 -14.27
C THR A 4 -34.82 29.19 -15.45
N SER A 5 -34.08 29.44 -16.53
CA SER A 5 -34.64 29.91 -17.80
C SER A 5 -35.44 28.78 -18.46
N THR A 6 -36.70 29.06 -18.83
CA THR A 6 -37.67 28.10 -19.40
C THR A 6 -37.91 28.31 -20.91
N ALA A 7 -36.90 28.74 -21.65
CA ALA A 7 -37.00 28.90 -23.10
C ALA A 7 -36.54 27.63 -23.86
N PRO A 8 -37.06 27.35 -25.07
CA PRO A 8 -36.67 26.17 -25.84
C PRO A 8 -35.16 26.20 -26.15
N PRO A 9 -34.47 25.04 -26.19
CA PRO A 9 -33.05 25.01 -26.50
C PRO A 9 -32.84 25.50 -27.94
N ASP A 10 -32.14 26.62 -28.09
CA ASP A 10 -31.54 26.99 -29.38
C ASP A 10 -30.72 25.81 -29.90
N ALA A 11 -30.75 25.57 -31.21
CA ALA A 11 -29.98 24.50 -31.81
C ALA A 11 -28.50 24.66 -31.44
N GLU A 12 -27.88 23.60 -30.90
CA GLU A 12 -26.45 23.64 -30.55
C GLU A 12 -25.61 24.01 -31.79
N PRO A 13 -24.70 24.99 -31.67
CA PRO A 13 -23.84 25.37 -32.78
C PRO A 13 -22.98 24.17 -33.20
N ARG A 14 -22.80 24.00 -34.51
CA ARG A 14 -22.06 22.86 -35.09
C ARG A 14 -20.67 23.25 -35.56
N ARG A 15 -20.40 24.54 -35.70
CA ARG A 15 -19.11 25.09 -36.12
C ARG A 15 -18.64 26.17 -35.13
N LEU A 16 -17.33 26.34 -34.99
CA LEU A 16 -16.73 27.28 -34.03
C LEU A 16 -15.70 28.18 -34.72
N VAL A 17 -15.73 29.46 -34.39
CA VAL A 17 -14.64 30.41 -34.65
C VAL A 17 -14.07 30.86 -33.31
N VAL A 18 -12.74 30.84 -33.15
CA VAL A 18 -12.05 31.43 -31.99
C VAL A 18 -11.06 32.46 -32.50
N VAL A 19 -11.24 33.73 -32.13
CA VAL A 19 -10.32 34.83 -32.44
C VAL A 19 -9.50 35.17 -31.19
N GLY A 20 -8.17 35.24 -31.35
CA GLY A 20 -7.22 35.25 -30.23
C GLY A 20 -6.87 33.84 -29.75
N ALA A 21 -6.84 32.87 -30.68
CA ALA A 21 -6.71 31.44 -30.35
C ALA A 21 -5.26 30.99 -30.07
N ALA A 22 -4.25 31.82 -30.34
CA ALA A 22 -2.85 31.42 -30.22
C ALA A 22 -2.36 31.35 -28.76
N ALA A 23 -2.82 32.28 -27.91
CA ALA A 23 -2.38 32.44 -26.53
C ALA A 23 -3.51 32.97 -25.62
N GLY A 24 -3.21 33.13 -24.33
CA GLY A 24 -4.12 33.74 -23.36
C GLY A 24 -5.46 32.99 -23.19
N MET A 25 -6.52 33.75 -22.90
CA MET A 25 -7.83 33.16 -22.60
C MET A 25 -8.51 32.52 -23.81
N GLY A 26 -8.26 33.03 -25.03
CA GLY A 26 -8.80 32.41 -26.25
C GLY A 26 -8.21 31.02 -26.49
N ARG A 27 -6.89 30.88 -26.33
CA ARG A 27 -6.23 29.57 -26.33
C ARG A 27 -6.74 28.67 -25.23
N TRP A 28 -6.87 29.21 -24.02
CA TRP A 28 -7.32 28.43 -22.86
C TRP A 28 -8.73 27.88 -23.05
N LEU A 29 -9.69 28.72 -23.48
CA LEU A 29 -11.06 28.30 -23.77
C LEU A 29 -11.10 27.28 -24.91
N SER A 30 -10.26 27.47 -25.94
CA SER A 30 -10.10 26.49 -27.01
C SER A 30 -9.72 25.11 -26.47
N ASP A 31 -8.67 25.03 -25.64
CA ASP A 31 -8.13 23.75 -25.16
C ASP A 31 -9.03 23.09 -24.09
N HIS A 32 -9.64 23.89 -23.20
CA HIS A 32 -10.29 23.37 -21.99
C HIS A 32 -11.83 23.42 -22.01
N LEU A 33 -12.43 24.27 -22.84
CA LEU A 33 -13.88 24.34 -23.01
C LEU A 33 -14.31 23.78 -24.37
N PHE A 34 -13.73 24.26 -25.46
CA PHE A 34 -14.27 23.98 -26.79
C PHE A 34 -13.79 22.67 -27.41
N ALA A 35 -12.54 22.26 -27.19
CA ALA A 35 -11.95 21.08 -27.86
C ALA A 35 -12.71 19.76 -27.63
N GLY A 36 -13.40 19.60 -26.51
CA GLY A 36 -14.17 18.38 -26.23
C GLY A 36 -15.63 18.43 -26.70
N LEU A 37 -16.04 19.45 -27.46
CA LEU A 37 -17.40 19.56 -28.01
C LEU A 37 -17.44 18.99 -29.45
N PRO A 38 -18.59 18.44 -29.91
CA PRO A 38 -18.70 17.75 -31.18
C PRO A 38 -18.81 18.73 -32.38
N TRP A 39 -17.71 19.39 -32.72
CA TRP A 39 -17.65 20.32 -33.84
C TRP A 39 -17.50 19.63 -35.20
N GLN A 40 -18.25 20.11 -36.19
CA GLN A 40 -18.07 19.77 -37.61
C GLN A 40 -16.89 20.50 -38.24
N GLN A 41 -16.58 21.70 -37.75
CA GLN A 41 -15.48 22.52 -38.22
C GLN A 41 -15.09 23.55 -37.16
N VAL A 42 -13.79 23.83 -37.07
CA VAL A 42 -13.23 24.85 -36.20
C VAL A 42 -12.34 25.79 -37.01
N VAL A 43 -12.45 27.09 -36.76
CA VAL A 43 -11.60 28.12 -37.35
C VAL A 43 -10.88 28.86 -36.24
N LEU A 44 -9.56 28.78 -36.21
CA LEU A 44 -8.72 29.43 -35.21
C LEU A 44 -7.99 30.62 -35.84
N ILE A 45 -8.23 31.80 -35.29
CA ILE A 45 -7.79 33.07 -35.86
C ILE A 45 -6.88 33.78 -34.87
N ASP A 46 -5.74 34.26 -35.36
CA ASP A 46 -4.88 35.17 -34.61
C ASP A 46 -4.14 36.13 -35.54
N THR A 47 -3.33 37.01 -34.97
CA THR A 47 -2.48 37.94 -35.74
C THR A 47 -1.41 37.19 -36.54
N ALA A 48 -0.88 37.82 -37.58
CA ALA A 48 0.22 37.26 -38.38
C ALA A 48 1.47 36.93 -37.53
N GLN A 49 1.71 37.69 -36.46
CA GLN A 49 2.83 37.47 -35.54
C GLN A 49 2.66 36.20 -34.69
N SER A 50 1.42 35.87 -34.32
CA SER A 50 1.08 34.72 -33.48
C SER A 50 0.63 33.48 -34.26
N ALA A 51 0.47 33.58 -35.58
CA ALA A 51 -0.08 32.52 -36.43
C ALA A 51 0.69 31.19 -36.31
N ALA A 52 2.01 31.24 -36.08
CA ALA A 52 2.83 30.04 -35.89
C ALA A 52 2.42 29.19 -34.66
N LEU A 53 1.79 29.80 -33.65
CA LEU A 53 1.36 29.10 -32.43
C LEU A 53 0.01 28.39 -32.60
N LEU A 54 -0.76 28.71 -33.63
CA LEU A 54 -2.08 28.14 -33.88
C LEU A 54 -2.06 26.62 -34.14
N ALA A 55 -0.94 26.09 -34.65
CA ALA A 55 -0.77 24.65 -34.84
C ALA A 55 -0.90 23.88 -33.51
N GLY A 56 -0.43 24.46 -32.41
CA GLY A 56 -0.58 23.88 -31.07
C GLY A 56 -2.03 23.86 -30.58
N ALA A 57 -2.79 24.92 -30.88
CA ALA A 57 -4.22 25.01 -30.55
C ALA A 57 -5.06 24.05 -31.39
N ALA A 58 -4.75 23.92 -32.68
CA ALA A 58 -5.44 23.01 -33.60
C ALA A 58 -5.31 21.53 -33.16
N ALA A 59 -4.17 21.15 -32.57
CA ALA A 59 -3.92 19.80 -32.09
C ALA A 59 -4.89 19.33 -30.98
N ALA A 60 -5.59 20.26 -30.31
CA ALA A 60 -6.59 19.93 -29.29
C ALA A 60 -7.86 19.29 -29.90
N TYR A 61 -8.20 19.61 -31.15
CA TYR A 61 -9.44 19.19 -31.81
C TYR A 61 -9.27 17.89 -32.61
N ARG A 62 -9.14 16.76 -31.92
CA ARG A 62 -8.91 15.45 -32.57
C ARG A 62 -10.13 14.99 -33.37
N GLY A 63 -9.94 14.81 -34.68
CA GLY A 63 -10.98 14.30 -35.57
C GLY A 63 -11.94 15.36 -36.12
N THR A 64 -11.73 16.63 -35.77
CA THR A 64 -12.47 17.76 -36.33
C THR A 64 -11.59 18.50 -37.35
N PRO A 65 -12.11 18.86 -38.54
CA PRO A 65 -11.43 19.76 -39.47
C PRO A 65 -11.15 21.13 -38.85
N VAL A 66 -9.88 21.56 -38.83
CA VAL A 66 -9.45 22.86 -38.28
C VAL A 66 -8.80 23.70 -39.38
N ALA A 67 -9.30 24.92 -39.59
CA ALA A 67 -8.62 25.96 -40.37
C ALA A 67 -7.92 26.93 -39.42
N THR A 68 -6.71 27.37 -39.77
CA THR A 68 -5.90 28.27 -38.93
C THR A 68 -5.28 29.38 -39.76
N GLY A 69 -5.24 30.60 -39.25
CA GLY A 69 -4.52 31.70 -39.90
C GLY A 69 -4.91 33.08 -39.39
N THR A 70 -4.57 34.11 -40.14
CA THR A 70 -5.16 35.44 -39.98
C THR A 70 -6.60 35.46 -40.49
N LEU A 71 -7.37 36.49 -40.15
CA LEU A 71 -8.75 36.61 -40.61
C LEU A 71 -8.86 36.58 -42.15
N ALA A 72 -7.89 37.17 -42.84
CA ALA A 72 -7.79 37.13 -44.30
C ALA A 72 -7.53 35.71 -44.83
N ASP A 73 -6.67 34.93 -44.17
CA ASP A 73 -6.32 33.57 -44.61
C ASP A 73 -7.51 32.61 -44.53
N VAL A 74 -8.37 32.80 -43.52
CA VAL A 74 -9.49 31.89 -43.25
C VAL A 74 -10.84 32.38 -43.76
N THR A 75 -10.89 33.54 -44.44
CA THR A 75 -12.16 34.16 -44.86
C THR A 75 -13.07 33.21 -45.64
N ALA A 76 -12.51 32.35 -46.50
CA ALA A 76 -13.28 31.38 -47.27
C ALA A 76 -14.02 30.33 -46.41
N HIS A 77 -13.56 30.10 -45.17
CA HIS A 77 -14.17 29.17 -44.23
C HIS A 77 -15.29 29.78 -43.37
N LEU A 78 -15.48 31.10 -43.44
CA LEU A 78 -16.41 31.84 -42.56
C LEU A 78 -17.82 32.03 -43.16
N ALA A 79 -18.03 31.67 -44.43
CA ALA A 79 -19.31 31.84 -45.13
C ALA A 79 -20.37 30.77 -44.79
N ASP A 80 -19.98 29.75 -44.05
CA ASP A 80 -20.77 28.58 -43.67
C ASP A 80 -21.77 28.90 -42.53
N GLU A 81 -22.96 28.27 -42.49
CA GLU A 81 -23.95 28.49 -41.41
C GLU A 81 -23.65 27.70 -40.12
N GLY A 82 -24.26 28.09 -38.99
CA GLY A 82 -24.18 27.33 -37.74
C GLY A 82 -22.89 27.54 -36.93
N PHE A 83 -22.20 28.66 -37.14
CA PHE A 83 -21.07 29.09 -36.32
C PHE A 83 -21.51 29.69 -34.98
N VAL A 84 -20.68 29.48 -33.97
CA VAL A 84 -20.51 30.42 -32.85
C VAL A 84 -19.15 31.08 -32.95
N ILE A 85 -19.09 32.37 -32.63
CA ILE A 85 -17.87 33.17 -32.69
C ILE A 85 -17.43 33.53 -31.26
N CYS A 86 -16.29 33.00 -30.82
CA CYS A 86 -15.63 33.43 -29.59
C CYS A 86 -14.55 34.46 -29.92
N VAL A 87 -14.67 35.66 -29.37
CA VAL A 87 -13.70 36.76 -29.52
C VAL A 87 -12.98 36.95 -28.19
N ALA A 88 -11.70 36.60 -28.15
CA ALA A 88 -10.85 36.69 -26.97
C ALA A 88 -9.55 37.42 -27.32
N VAL A 89 -9.68 38.70 -27.66
CA VAL A 89 -8.59 39.59 -28.08
C VAL A 89 -8.45 40.76 -27.10
N PRO A 90 -7.31 41.47 -27.10
CA PRO A 90 -7.17 42.68 -26.29
C PRO A 90 -8.24 43.73 -26.62
N ASP A 91 -8.69 44.49 -25.61
CA ASP A 91 -9.77 45.47 -25.74
C ASP A 91 -9.62 46.41 -26.94
N GLY A 92 -8.42 46.94 -27.16
CA GLY A 92 -8.15 47.87 -28.25
C GLY A 92 -8.39 47.28 -29.65
N ALA A 93 -8.31 45.95 -29.79
CA ALA A 93 -8.53 45.24 -31.06
C ALA A 93 -9.97 44.76 -31.24
N ALA A 94 -10.73 44.55 -30.16
CA ALA A 94 -12.05 43.93 -30.22
C ALA A 94 -13.07 44.65 -31.13
N PRO A 95 -13.20 46.00 -31.12
CA PRO A 95 -14.14 46.68 -32.00
C PRO A 95 -13.85 46.47 -33.49
N GLY A 96 -12.57 46.51 -33.88
CA GLY A 96 -12.15 46.29 -35.27
C GLY A 96 -12.41 44.85 -35.71
N VAL A 97 -11.99 43.89 -34.88
CA VAL A 97 -12.21 42.45 -35.12
C VAL A 97 -13.70 42.13 -35.26
N LEU A 98 -14.56 42.70 -34.40
CA LEU A 98 -16.00 42.50 -34.48
C LEU A 98 -16.61 43.11 -35.74
N ALA A 99 -16.18 44.30 -36.16
CA ALA A 99 -16.64 44.92 -37.40
C ALA A 99 -16.27 44.08 -38.64
N GLU A 100 -15.06 43.52 -38.67
CA GLU A 100 -14.64 42.63 -39.75
C GLU A 100 -15.42 41.31 -39.74
N LEU A 101 -15.62 40.68 -38.57
CA LEU A 101 -16.41 39.44 -38.46
C LEU A 101 -17.88 39.65 -38.81
N ASP A 102 -18.48 40.80 -38.48
CA ASP A 102 -19.87 41.09 -38.80
C ASP A 102 -20.12 41.09 -40.31
N ALA A 103 -19.12 41.48 -41.11
CA ALA A 103 -19.18 41.49 -42.56
C ALA A 103 -18.94 40.11 -43.19
N LEU A 104 -18.30 39.18 -42.49
CA LEU A 104 -17.80 37.91 -43.04
C LEU A 104 -18.61 36.68 -42.64
N VAL A 105 -19.28 36.71 -41.49
CA VAL A 105 -19.99 35.55 -40.92
C VAL A 105 -21.51 35.76 -40.99
N PRO A 106 -22.32 34.72 -41.26
CA PRO A 106 -23.79 34.79 -41.21
C PRO A 106 -24.33 35.47 -39.95
N ARG A 107 -25.41 36.26 -40.09
CA ARG A 107 -25.95 37.12 -39.02
C ARG A 107 -26.57 36.37 -37.84
N ASP A 108 -26.95 35.11 -38.04
CA ASP A 108 -27.51 34.22 -37.02
C ASP A 108 -26.43 33.61 -36.10
N ALA A 109 -25.14 33.72 -36.48
CA ALA A 109 -24.03 33.22 -35.66
C ALA A 109 -23.89 34.02 -34.34
N PRO A 110 -24.05 33.37 -33.17
CA PRO A 110 -23.91 34.04 -31.88
C PRO A 110 -22.47 34.47 -31.60
N ILE A 111 -22.31 35.60 -30.89
CA ILE A 111 -21.01 36.12 -30.47
C ILE A 111 -20.82 35.94 -28.96
N VAL A 112 -19.67 35.39 -28.59
CA VAL A 112 -19.16 35.32 -27.22
C VAL A 112 -17.95 36.22 -27.12
N LEU A 113 -18.10 37.39 -26.50
CA LEU A 113 -17.00 38.33 -26.27
C LEU A 113 -16.41 38.07 -24.89
N VAL A 114 -15.13 37.70 -24.83
CA VAL A 114 -14.40 37.51 -23.58
C VAL A 114 -13.88 38.85 -23.10
N SER A 115 -14.22 39.25 -21.88
CA SER A 115 -13.82 40.53 -21.30
C SER A 115 -13.75 40.46 -19.77
N VAL A 116 -12.85 41.23 -19.17
CA VAL A 116 -12.80 41.41 -17.70
C VAL A 116 -13.81 42.44 -17.19
N GLY A 117 -14.38 43.28 -18.07
CA GLY A 117 -15.34 44.32 -17.76
C GLY A 117 -16.56 44.26 -18.69
N PHE A 118 -17.76 44.14 -18.10
CA PHE A 118 -19.00 43.97 -18.83
C PHE A 118 -19.55 45.28 -19.38
N ALA A 119 -19.47 46.40 -18.68
CA ALA A 119 -19.96 47.68 -19.21
C ALA A 119 -19.23 48.07 -20.51
N TRP A 120 -17.92 47.87 -20.56
CA TRP A 120 -17.14 48.05 -21.77
C TRP A 120 -17.54 47.06 -22.87
N ALA A 121 -17.66 45.76 -22.54
CA ALA A 121 -18.06 44.73 -23.49
C ALA A 121 -19.43 45.01 -24.12
N MET A 122 -20.39 45.49 -23.32
CA MET A 122 -21.72 45.91 -23.78
C MET A 122 -21.64 47.05 -24.80
N ASN A 123 -20.79 48.05 -24.56
CA ASN A 123 -20.57 49.16 -25.48
C ASN A 123 -19.98 48.68 -26.81
N VAL A 124 -19.03 47.75 -26.76
CA VAL A 124 -18.43 47.16 -27.97
C VAL A 124 -19.46 46.34 -28.75
N LEU A 125 -20.23 45.51 -28.07
CA LEU A 125 -21.26 44.68 -28.69
C LEU A 125 -22.41 45.52 -29.26
N ALA A 126 -22.61 46.77 -28.83
CA ALA A 126 -23.60 47.66 -29.43
C ALA A 126 -23.39 47.92 -30.94
N ALA A 127 -22.17 47.72 -31.44
CA ALA A 127 -21.85 47.84 -32.87
C ALA A 127 -22.45 46.72 -33.75
N VAL A 128 -22.88 45.61 -33.15
CA VAL A 128 -23.52 44.46 -33.83
C VAL A 128 -24.94 44.23 -33.30
N PRO A 129 -25.87 45.18 -33.53
CA PRO A 129 -27.18 45.21 -32.88
C PRO A 129 -28.11 44.03 -33.22
N ASP A 130 -27.91 43.41 -34.38
CA ASP A 130 -28.79 42.38 -34.92
C ASP A 130 -28.37 40.94 -34.56
N ARG A 131 -27.35 40.77 -33.71
CA ARG A 131 -26.80 39.46 -33.32
C ARG A 131 -27.12 39.09 -31.88
N THR A 132 -27.31 37.78 -31.66
CA THR A 132 -27.26 37.20 -30.31
C THR A 132 -25.84 37.33 -29.77
N ALA A 133 -25.68 37.90 -28.57
CA ALA A 133 -24.37 38.16 -28.00
C ALA A 133 -24.32 37.97 -26.48
N VAL A 134 -23.21 37.43 -26.02
CA VAL A 134 -22.90 37.21 -24.61
C VAL A 134 -21.52 37.80 -24.32
N ALA A 135 -21.41 38.57 -23.24
CA ALA A 135 -20.12 38.88 -22.66
C ALA A 135 -19.79 37.84 -21.59
N LEU A 136 -18.57 37.31 -21.64
CA LEU A 136 -18.11 36.19 -20.82
C LEU A 136 -16.83 36.58 -20.07
N HIS A 137 -16.77 36.27 -18.78
CA HIS A 137 -15.60 36.49 -17.95
C HIS A 137 -15.28 35.21 -17.14
N PRO A 138 -14.32 34.40 -17.60
CA PRO A 138 -13.77 33.32 -16.79
C PRO A 138 -13.01 33.89 -15.59
N LEU A 139 -13.45 33.60 -14.36
CA LEU A 139 -12.81 34.08 -13.12
C LEU A 139 -11.66 33.14 -12.71
N LEU A 140 -10.72 32.94 -13.63
CA LEU A 140 -9.58 32.05 -13.50
C LEU A 140 -8.39 32.59 -14.29
N ASP A 141 -7.19 32.17 -13.92
CA ASP A 141 -5.98 32.44 -14.67
C ASP A 141 -5.69 31.32 -15.69
N THR A 142 -4.86 31.61 -16.70
CA THR A 142 -4.56 30.67 -17.78
C THR A 142 -3.68 29.47 -17.36
N SER A 143 -3.22 29.39 -16.11
CA SER A 143 -2.53 28.21 -15.56
C SER A 143 -3.49 27.12 -15.06
N ALA A 144 -4.77 27.45 -14.87
CA ALA A 144 -5.80 26.48 -14.53
C ALA A 144 -5.86 25.36 -15.58
N ARG A 145 -5.96 24.10 -15.13
CA ARG A 145 -5.89 22.93 -16.04
C ARG A 145 -7.25 22.40 -16.49
N SER A 146 -8.33 22.83 -15.85
CA SER A 146 -9.71 22.47 -16.19
C SER A 146 -10.70 23.52 -15.68
N LEU A 147 -11.98 23.37 -16.06
CA LEU A 147 -13.11 24.17 -15.57
C LEU A 147 -13.68 23.69 -14.24
N ASP A 148 -13.23 22.55 -13.70
CA ASP A 148 -13.82 21.95 -12.50
C ASP A 148 -13.74 22.90 -11.30
N GLY A 149 -14.91 23.29 -10.79
CA GLY A 149 -15.05 24.22 -9.68
C GLY A 149 -14.72 25.68 -10.01
N GLN A 150 -14.38 25.99 -11.27
CA GLN A 150 -14.08 27.35 -11.70
C GLN A 150 -15.35 28.13 -12.02
N THR A 151 -15.40 29.40 -11.67
CA THR A 151 -16.55 30.26 -11.96
C THR A 151 -16.36 30.99 -13.29
N VAL A 152 -17.39 30.98 -14.12
CA VAL A 152 -17.47 31.77 -15.35
C VAL A 152 -18.68 32.68 -15.24
N CYS A 153 -18.42 33.98 -15.21
CA CYS A 153 -19.45 35.00 -15.24
C CYS A 153 -19.91 35.25 -16.66
N ALA A 154 -21.20 35.52 -16.84
CA ALA A 154 -21.77 35.92 -18.12
C ALA A 154 -22.79 37.04 -17.94
N THR A 155 -22.91 37.91 -18.93
CA THR A 155 -24.08 38.77 -19.10
C THR A 155 -24.59 38.60 -20.51
N GLU A 156 -25.89 38.36 -20.62
CA GLU A 156 -26.56 38.31 -21.91
C GLU A 156 -26.84 39.73 -22.38
N VAL A 157 -26.47 40.01 -23.63
CA VAL A 157 -26.66 41.33 -24.26
C VAL A 157 -27.98 41.34 -25.02
N ARG A 158 -28.18 40.32 -25.87
CA ARG A 158 -29.35 40.13 -26.75
C ARG A 158 -29.51 38.65 -27.08
N GLY A 159 -30.75 38.15 -27.09
CA GLY A 159 -31.09 36.74 -27.35
C GLY A 159 -31.86 36.09 -26.20
N VAL A 160 -32.30 34.85 -26.41
CA VAL A 160 -32.65 33.94 -25.32
C VAL A 160 -31.36 33.24 -24.92
N ALA A 161 -31.07 33.20 -23.62
CA ALA A 161 -29.87 32.60 -23.02
C ALA A 161 -29.24 31.51 -23.88
N THR A 162 -27.95 31.66 -24.22
CA THR A 162 -27.13 30.65 -24.93
C THR A 162 -27.00 29.37 -24.09
N GLY A 163 -28.10 28.64 -23.91
CA GLY A 163 -28.22 27.52 -22.98
C GLY A 163 -27.19 26.44 -23.24
N TRP A 164 -26.76 26.30 -24.50
CA TRP A 164 -25.65 25.43 -24.90
C TRP A 164 -24.31 25.84 -24.22
N LEU A 165 -24.02 27.14 -24.07
CA LEU A 165 -22.77 27.62 -23.46
C LEU A 165 -22.78 27.34 -21.95
N ALA A 166 -23.91 27.60 -21.29
CA ALA A 166 -24.11 27.22 -19.90
C ALA A 166 -23.98 25.70 -19.70
N GLY A 167 -24.57 24.90 -20.60
CA GLY A 167 -24.43 23.45 -20.61
C GLY A 167 -22.99 22.97 -20.85
N ALA A 168 -22.26 23.61 -21.77
CA ALA A 168 -20.87 23.28 -22.08
C ALA A 168 -19.91 23.58 -20.91
N ILE A 169 -20.15 24.66 -20.16
CA ILE A 169 -19.38 25.05 -18.97
C ILE A 169 -19.72 24.12 -17.80
N THR A 170 -21.01 23.94 -17.50
CA THR A 170 -21.44 23.10 -16.37
C THR A 170 -21.16 21.61 -16.58
N GLY A 171 -21.27 21.12 -17.82
CA GLY A 171 -20.90 19.75 -18.19
C GLY A 171 -19.40 19.44 -18.02
N ARG A 172 -18.56 20.47 -17.87
CA ARG A 172 -17.12 20.36 -17.55
C ARG A 172 -16.78 20.75 -16.12
N GLY A 173 -17.78 20.71 -15.22
CA GLY A 173 -17.60 21.02 -13.80
C GLY A 173 -17.52 22.51 -13.47
N GLY A 174 -17.67 23.40 -14.47
CA GLY A 174 -17.65 24.85 -14.27
C GLY A 174 -18.95 25.39 -13.67
N ILE A 175 -18.84 26.54 -13.02
CA ILE A 175 -19.97 27.24 -12.38
C ILE A 175 -20.35 28.42 -13.29
N TYR A 176 -21.51 28.33 -13.94
CA TYR A 176 -22.02 29.40 -14.78
C TYR A 176 -22.87 30.39 -13.97
N THR A 177 -22.42 31.64 -13.89
CA THR A 177 -23.07 32.68 -13.09
C THR A 177 -23.46 33.87 -13.96
N VAL A 178 -24.75 34.21 -13.99
CA VAL A 178 -25.26 35.37 -14.75
C VAL A 178 -25.37 36.59 -13.83
N LEU A 179 -24.80 37.71 -14.24
CA LEU A 179 -24.81 38.99 -13.51
C LEU A 179 -25.20 40.13 -14.45
N SER A 180 -25.81 41.20 -13.92
CA SER A 180 -25.91 42.44 -14.71
C SER A 180 -24.52 43.06 -14.91
N PRO A 181 -24.30 43.84 -15.99
CA PRO A 181 -23.02 44.51 -16.22
C PRO A 181 -22.56 45.35 -15.03
N GLU A 182 -23.46 46.10 -14.41
CA GLU A 182 -23.16 46.96 -13.26
C GLU A 182 -22.82 46.15 -12.01
N GLN A 183 -23.54 45.04 -11.78
CA GLN A 183 -23.27 44.16 -10.65
C GLN A 183 -21.93 43.44 -10.79
N HIS A 184 -21.62 42.99 -12.00
CA HIS A 184 -20.35 42.36 -12.32
C HIS A 184 -19.18 43.32 -12.10
N ASP A 185 -19.18 44.47 -12.76
CA ASP A 185 -18.05 45.40 -12.73
C ASP A 185 -17.82 45.98 -11.32
N ARG A 186 -18.91 46.28 -10.59
CA ARG A 186 -18.81 46.70 -9.19
C ARG A 186 -18.20 45.61 -8.32
N SER A 187 -18.52 44.34 -8.55
CA SER A 187 -17.94 43.23 -7.79
C SER A 187 -16.47 43.01 -8.16
N MET A 188 -16.14 43.05 -9.44
CA MET A 188 -14.77 42.87 -9.94
C MET A 188 -13.83 44.01 -9.53
N THR A 189 -14.37 45.22 -9.29
CA THR A 189 -13.60 46.32 -8.68
C THR A 189 -12.97 45.88 -7.35
N TYR A 190 -13.68 45.09 -6.53
CA TYR A 190 -13.14 44.57 -5.26
C TYR A 190 -12.41 43.23 -5.43
N VAL A 191 -12.94 42.31 -6.25
CA VAL A 191 -12.39 40.96 -6.43
C VAL A 191 -11.07 40.97 -7.20
N LEU A 192 -10.91 41.87 -8.17
CA LEU A 192 -9.72 41.96 -9.03
C LEU A 192 -8.95 43.26 -8.81
N ALA A 193 -9.56 44.42 -9.06
CA ALA A 193 -8.80 45.69 -9.08
C ALA A 193 -8.21 46.03 -7.70
N LEU A 194 -9.01 46.00 -6.63
CA LEU A 194 -8.57 46.23 -5.26
C LEU A 194 -7.58 45.14 -4.79
N ALA A 195 -7.83 43.88 -5.12
CA ALA A 195 -6.98 42.76 -4.74
C ALA A 195 -5.57 42.92 -5.33
N HIS A 196 -5.47 43.20 -6.63
CA HIS A 196 -4.19 43.45 -7.28
C HIS A 196 -3.48 44.70 -6.75
N GLN A 197 -4.20 45.80 -6.50
CA GLN A 197 -3.63 47.00 -5.87
C GLN A 197 -3.05 46.70 -4.49
N SER A 198 -3.76 45.88 -3.70
CA SER A 198 -3.31 45.47 -2.36
C SER A 198 -2.02 44.65 -2.43
N LEU A 199 -1.96 43.67 -3.34
CA LEU A 199 -0.79 42.83 -3.56
C LEU A 199 0.40 43.64 -4.08
N LEU A 200 0.19 44.47 -5.10
CA LEU A 200 1.23 45.32 -5.68
C LEU A 200 1.77 46.33 -4.66
N GLY A 201 0.89 46.98 -3.90
CA GLY A 201 1.29 47.90 -2.84
C GLY A 201 2.09 47.20 -1.74
N PHE A 202 1.67 46.00 -1.34
CA PHE A 202 2.40 45.20 -0.35
C PHE A 202 3.81 44.80 -0.82
N VAL A 203 3.94 44.21 -2.02
CA VAL A 203 5.26 43.76 -2.51
C VAL A 203 6.17 44.94 -2.82
N THR A 204 5.64 46.07 -3.29
CA THR A 204 6.41 47.30 -3.50
C THR A 204 6.95 47.81 -2.18
N ALA A 205 6.14 47.88 -1.13
CA ALA A 205 6.60 48.30 0.20
C ALA A 205 7.66 47.35 0.80
N VAL A 206 7.56 46.04 0.52
CA VAL A 206 8.57 45.05 0.93
C VAL A 206 9.87 45.23 0.14
N ALA A 207 9.79 45.39 -1.18
CA ALA A 207 10.94 45.58 -2.05
C ALA A 207 11.69 46.90 -1.76
N ASP A 208 10.94 47.96 -1.46
CA ASP A 208 11.48 49.29 -1.14
C ASP A 208 11.96 49.43 0.32
N SER A 209 11.85 48.38 1.14
CA SER A 209 12.24 48.41 2.55
C SER A 209 13.74 48.63 2.80
N GLY A 210 14.58 48.39 1.79
CA GLY A 210 16.04 48.47 1.87
C GLY A 210 16.71 47.26 2.54
N LEU A 211 15.94 46.24 2.94
CA LEU A 211 16.44 44.99 3.52
C LEU A 211 16.83 43.99 2.43
N ASP A 212 17.81 43.12 2.69
CA ASP A 212 18.09 42.01 1.78
C ASP A 212 16.92 41.01 1.76
N LEU A 213 16.30 40.85 0.59
CA LEU A 213 15.12 40.01 0.42
C LEU A 213 15.39 38.54 0.81
N THR A 214 16.61 38.03 0.62
CA THR A 214 16.92 36.60 0.79
C THR A 214 17.51 36.29 2.16
N ALA A 215 18.58 36.99 2.54
CA ALA A 215 19.38 36.76 3.73
C ALA A 215 18.70 37.27 5.00
N GLU A 216 17.89 38.34 4.90
CA GLU A 216 17.20 38.94 6.04
C GLU A 216 15.72 38.56 6.00
N LEU A 217 14.94 39.17 5.08
CA LEU A 217 13.47 39.07 5.09
C LEU A 217 12.99 37.63 4.92
N TRP A 218 13.51 36.94 3.91
CA TRP A 218 13.09 35.57 3.64
C TRP A 218 13.60 34.58 4.67
N ALA A 219 14.73 34.84 5.33
CA ALA A 219 15.27 34.00 6.39
C ALA A 219 14.42 34.06 7.67
N THR A 220 13.82 35.21 7.98
CA THR A 220 13.04 35.44 9.21
C THR A 220 11.52 35.43 8.98
N ARG A 221 11.06 35.02 7.80
CA ARG A 221 9.65 35.08 7.43
C ARG A 221 8.74 34.20 8.29
N THR A 222 7.51 34.65 8.47
CA THR A 222 6.42 33.87 9.05
C THR A 222 5.63 33.14 7.95
N PRO A 223 4.82 32.12 8.28
CA PRO A 223 3.98 31.42 7.28
C PRO A 223 3.00 32.37 6.57
N LEU A 224 2.44 33.35 7.30
CA LEU A 224 1.56 34.36 6.73
C LEU A 224 2.32 35.27 5.75
N PHE A 225 3.51 35.74 6.13
CA PHE A 225 4.34 36.57 5.26
C PHE A 225 4.75 35.81 3.99
N GLU A 226 5.16 34.54 4.10
CA GLU A 226 5.50 33.70 2.94
C GLU A 226 4.32 33.58 1.97
N ALA A 227 3.11 33.33 2.47
CA ALA A 227 1.94 33.20 1.62
C ALA A 227 1.55 34.52 0.95
N LEU A 228 1.53 35.63 1.71
CA LEU A 228 1.23 36.96 1.16
C LEU A 228 2.28 37.40 0.14
N LEU A 229 3.58 37.21 0.43
CA LEU A 229 4.65 37.56 -0.49
C LEU A 229 4.63 36.67 -1.73
N GLY A 230 4.31 35.38 -1.62
CA GLY A 230 4.12 34.50 -2.77
C GLY A 230 3.01 34.96 -3.71
N LEU A 231 1.83 35.28 -3.15
CA LEU A 231 0.71 35.86 -3.93
C LEU A 231 1.04 37.22 -4.52
N ALA A 232 1.84 38.04 -3.82
CA ALA A 232 2.19 39.36 -4.29
C ALA A 232 3.32 39.34 -5.34
N VAL A 233 4.21 38.35 -5.29
CA VAL A 233 5.22 38.14 -6.33
C VAL A 233 4.60 37.57 -7.60
N SER A 234 3.52 36.76 -7.51
CA SER A 234 2.86 36.23 -8.72
C SER A 234 2.24 37.33 -9.60
N VAL A 235 1.92 38.50 -9.04
CA VAL A 235 1.45 39.65 -9.84
C VAL A 235 2.58 40.44 -10.51
N LEU A 236 3.84 40.14 -10.20
CA LEU A 236 5.03 40.76 -10.81
C LEU A 236 5.59 39.96 -12.00
N GLU A 237 4.97 38.84 -12.37
CA GLU A 237 5.41 38.06 -13.53
C GLU A 237 5.23 38.89 -14.83
N GLU A 238 6.22 38.88 -15.72
CA GLU A 238 6.22 39.68 -16.96
C GLU A 238 4.97 39.43 -17.83
N ASN A 239 4.45 38.21 -17.82
CA ASN A 239 3.23 37.85 -18.55
C ASN A 239 1.94 38.43 -17.93
N GLN A 240 1.98 38.97 -16.71
CA GLN A 240 0.85 39.57 -16.01
C GLN A 240 0.77 41.09 -16.17
N GLU A 241 1.85 41.76 -16.61
CA GLU A 241 1.91 43.23 -16.65
C GLU A 241 0.74 43.86 -17.44
N VAL A 242 0.48 43.31 -18.64
CA VAL A 242 -0.60 43.79 -19.53
C VAL A 242 -1.96 43.49 -18.92
N THR A 243 -2.15 42.30 -18.36
CA THR A 243 -3.40 41.89 -17.69
C THR A 243 -3.69 42.79 -16.50
N LEU A 244 -2.68 43.09 -15.69
CA LEU A 244 -2.79 43.96 -14.52
C LEU A 244 -3.21 45.37 -14.93
N ALA A 245 -2.51 45.97 -15.90
CA ALA A 245 -2.85 47.30 -16.40
C ALA A 245 -4.28 47.35 -16.96
N HIS A 246 -4.67 46.32 -17.72
CA HIS A 246 -6.01 46.20 -18.27
C HIS A 246 -7.08 46.07 -17.19
N VAL A 247 -6.89 45.21 -16.18
CA VAL A 247 -7.81 45.08 -15.05
C VAL A 247 -8.00 46.40 -14.32
N GLN A 248 -6.94 47.19 -14.11
CA GLN A 248 -7.03 48.49 -13.45
C GLN A 248 -7.73 49.57 -14.28
N ALA A 249 -7.66 49.47 -15.61
CA ALA A 249 -8.30 50.42 -16.52
C ALA A 249 -9.77 50.07 -16.83
N ALA A 250 -10.06 48.77 -16.99
CA ALA A 250 -11.38 48.27 -17.34
C ALA A 250 -12.34 48.24 -16.15
N LEU A 251 -11.81 48.09 -14.94
CA LEU A 251 -12.55 48.18 -13.69
C LEU A 251 -12.19 49.50 -13.01
N ASP A 252 -13.02 50.00 -12.08
CA ASP A 252 -12.84 51.30 -11.43
C ASP A 252 -11.63 51.31 -10.47
N GLY A 253 -10.42 51.19 -11.03
CA GLY A 253 -9.16 51.03 -10.32
C GLY A 253 -8.78 52.28 -9.52
N ASP A 254 -9.16 53.46 -10.00
CA ASP A 254 -8.98 54.71 -9.27
C ASP A 254 -9.80 54.75 -7.98
N ARG A 255 -11.06 54.31 -8.04
CA ARG A 255 -11.88 54.14 -6.84
C ARG A 255 -11.29 53.09 -5.91
N ALA A 256 -10.90 51.93 -6.44
CA ALA A 256 -10.30 50.87 -5.63
C ALA A 256 -9.05 51.39 -4.88
N ARG A 257 -8.16 52.09 -5.57
CA ARG A 257 -6.97 52.74 -4.99
C ARG A 257 -7.34 53.74 -3.90
N ALA A 258 -8.31 54.62 -4.16
CA ALA A 258 -8.74 55.63 -3.20
C ALA A 258 -9.35 55.01 -1.94
N GLU A 259 -10.22 54.00 -2.09
CA GLU A 259 -10.85 53.28 -0.97
C GLU A 259 -9.80 52.49 -0.16
N LEU A 260 -8.82 51.86 -0.83
CA LEU A 260 -7.73 51.14 -0.16
C LEU A 260 -6.84 52.08 0.66
N ALA A 261 -6.47 53.24 0.10
CA ALA A 261 -5.66 54.24 0.80
C ALA A 261 -6.38 54.77 2.06
N ALA A 262 -7.67 55.13 1.92
CA ALA A 262 -8.48 55.56 3.06
C ALA A 262 -8.63 54.48 4.14
N ALA A 263 -8.76 53.21 3.73
CA ALA A 263 -8.81 52.09 4.67
C ALA A 263 -7.48 51.91 5.42
N ALA A 264 -6.34 52.03 4.73
CA ALA A 264 -5.02 51.93 5.35
C ALA A 264 -4.78 53.05 6.37
N GLU A 265 -5.14 54.29 6.05
CA GLU A 265 -5.09 55.42 6.98
C GLU A 265 -5.98 55.21 8.21
N ALA A 266 -7.21 54.71 8.01
CA ALA A 266 -8.14 54.44 9.11
C ALA A 266 -7.66 53.32 10.04
N VAL A 267 -6.99 52.30 9.50
CA VAL A 267 -6.34 51.24 10.30
C VAL A 267 -5.15 51.81 11.07
N GLY A 268 -4.30 52.61 10.42
CA GLY A 268 -3.17 53.28 11.06
C GLY A 268 -3.59 54.17 12.22
N ALA A 269 -4.64 54.98 12.04
CA ALA A 269 -5.21 55.80 13.10
C ALA A 269 -5.76 54.96 14.28
N ALA A 270 -6.40 53.83 13.99
CA ALA A 270 -6.90 52.92 15.03
C ALA A 270 -5.78 52.11 15.72
N ALA A 271 -4.64 51.90 15.08
CA ALA A 271 -3.47 51.24 15.66
C ALA A 271 -2.66 52.16 16.58
N ALA A 272 -2.94 53.47 16.59
CA ALA A 272 -2.25 54.45 17.43
C ALA A 272 -2.47 54.22 18.94
N THR A 273 -3.57 53.55 19.33
CA THR A 273 -3.81 53.15 20.72
C THR A 273 -4.19 51.66 20.82
N PRO A 274 -3.69 50.91 21.81
CA PRO A 274 -4.03 49.50 22.01
C PRO A 274 -5.53 49.23 22.18
N GLU A 275 -6.29 50.22 22.67
CA GLU A 275 -7.72 50.11 22.95
C GLU A 275 -8.59 50.30 21.69
N SER A 276 -8.17 51.11 20.72
CA SER A 276 -8.96 51.42 19.52
C SER A 276 -8.88 50.35 18.42
N LEU A 277 -7.76 49.62 18.33
CA LEU A 277 -7.57 48.62 17.29
C LEU A 277 -8.53 47.42 17.42
N PRO A 278 -8.74 46.81 18.61
CA PRO A 278 -9.72 45.72 18.78
C PRO A 278 -11.14 46.12 18.37
N ALA A 279 -11.55 47.36 18.67
CA ALA A 279 -12.86 47.88 18.28
C ALA A 279 -12.99 47.99 16.76
N ARG A 280 -11.95 48.47 16.06
CA ARG A 280 -11.91 48.49 14.59
C ARG A 280 -11.98 47.07 14.01
N VAL A 281 -11.22 46.14 14.56
CA VAL A 281 -11.22 44.73 14.13
C VAL A 281 -12.61 44.12 14.30
N ALA A 282 -13.27 44.33 15.45
CA ALA A 282 -14.62 43.87 15.70
C ALA A 282 -15.62 44.48 14.71
N ALA A 283 -15.57 45.80 14.49
CA ALA A 283 -16.45 46.49 13.55
C ALA A 283 -16.32 45.98 12.10
N THR A 284 -15.12 45.56 11.69
CA THR A 284 -14.90 44.93 10.38
C THR A 284 -15.40 43.49 10.37
N ARG A 285 -15.13 42.71 11.43
CA ARG A 285 -15.58 41.32 11.57
C ARG A 285 -17.09 41.20 11.52
N ASP A 286 -17.81 42.12 12.17
CA ASP A 286 -19.27 42.09 12.27
C ASP A 286 -19.98 42.35 10.92
N ARG A 287 -19.23 42.72 9.87
CA ARG A 287 -19.73 42.80 8.48
C ARG A 287 -19.81 41.45 7.78
N PHE A 288 -19.17 40.42 8.34
CA PHE A 288 -19.24 39.06 7.83
C PHE A 288 -20.38 38.30 8.51
N THR A 289 -21.14 37.53 7.74
CA THR A 289 -22.03 36.52 8.33
C THR A 289 -21.17 35.42 8.97
N GLY A 290 -21.64 34.76 10.02
CA GLY A 290 -20.87 33.71 10.72
C GLY A 290 -20.37 32.61 9.77
N ALA A 291 -21.23 32.12 8.87
CA ALA A 291 -20.87 31.11 7.87
C ALA A 291 -19.82 31.60 6.86
N LEU A 292 -19.92 32.85 6.38
CA LEU A 292 -18.92 33.42 5.47
C LEU A 292 -17.57 33.61 6.17
N PHE A 293 -17.58 34.13 7.40
CA PHE A 293 -16.37 34.31 8.20
C PHE A 293 -15.62 32.99 8.40
N ASP A 294 -16.34 31.93 8.78
CA ASP A 294 -15.75 30.60 8.95
C ASP A 294 -15.23 30.01 7.63
N THR A 295 -15.97 30.20 6.53
CA THR A 295 -15.55 29.72 5.21
C THR A 295 -14.23 30.38 4.79
N VAL A 296 -14.16 31.71 4.84
CA VAL A 296 -12.95 32.47 4.46
C VAL A 296 -11.76 32.10 5.36
N ARG A 297 -11.98 31.99 6.67
CA ARG A 297 -10.95 31.61 7.65
C ARG A 297 -10.42 30.20 7.39
N ASN A 298 -11.30 29.24 7.14
CA ASN A 298 -10.92 27.85 6.90
C ASN A 298 -10.17 27.71 5.59
N THR A 299 -10.60 28.39 4.52
CA THR A 299 -9.88 28.45 3.24
C THR A 299 -8.47 29.01 3.42
N ALA A 300 -8.32 30.14 4.11
CA ALA A 300 -7.00 30.72 4.40
C ALA A 300 -6.09 29.79 5.21
N THR A 301 -6.66 29.12 6.22
CA THR A 301 -5.93 28.15 7.06
C THR A 301 -5.47 26.94 6.26
N ALA A 302 -6.31 26.42 5.36
CA ALA A 302 -5.98 25.31 4.48
C ALA A 302 -4.84 25.68 3.51
N THR A 303 -4.89 26.86 2.89
CA THR A 303 -3.82 27.35 2.01
C THR A 303 -2.49 27.49 2.74
N LEU A 304 -2.49 28.10 3.93
CA LEU A 304 -1.28 28.23 4.76
C LEU A 304 -0.73 26.87 5.17
N SER A 305 -1.61 25.94 5.55
CA SER A 305 -1.24 24.59 5.98
C SER A 305 -0.69 23.75 4.84
N ALA A 306 -1.23 23.89 3.62
CA ALA A 306 -0.76 23.20 2.41
C ALA A 306 0.69 23.59 2.08
N GLY A 307 1.04 24.88 2.17
CA GLY A 307 2.41 25.36 1.98
C GLY A 307 3.39 24.87 3.06
N GLN A 308 2.89 24.59 4.27
CA GLN A 308 3.68 24.09 5.40
C GLN A 308 3.85 22.56 5.39
N SER A 309 2.88 21.82 4.84
CA SER A 309 2.77 20.36 4.93
C SER A 309 4.03 19.64 4.42
N LYS A 310 4.56 20.05 3.26
CA LYS A 310 5.80 19.47 2.70
C LYS A 310 6.98 19.58 3.67
N ARG A 311 7.18 20.74 4.28
CA ARG A 311 8.26 20.98 5.26
C ARG A 311 8.05 20.17 6.53
N ALA A 312 6.82 20.10 7.03
CA ALA A 312 6.49 19.33 8.22
C ALA A 312 6.76 17.83 8.02
N THR A 313 6.37 17.28 6.87
CA THR A 313 6.64 15.89 6.48
C THR A 313 8.14 15.62 6.39
N LEU A 314 8.89 16.45 5.64
CA LEU A 314 10.35 16.31 5.53
C LEU A 314 11.06 16.42 6.87
N ALA A 315 10.64 17.35 7.73
CA ALA A 315 11.19 17.51 9.08
C ALA A 315 10.91 16.28 9.96
N ARG A 316 9.70 15.71 9.87
CA ARG A 316 9.32 14.48 10.57
C ARG A 316 10.16 13.29 10.09
N VAL A 317 10.28 13.08 8.77
CA VAL A 317 11.05 11.97 8.20
C VAL A 317 12.52 12.06 8.59
N ARG A 318 13.11 13.27 8.54
CA ARG A 318 14.48 13.52 9.02
C ARG A 318 14.66 13.15 10.48
N ARG A 319 13.76 13.59 11.35
CA ARG A 319 13.81 13.29 12.80
C ARG A 319 13.72 11.80 13.09
N LEU A 320 12.89 11.08 12.34
CA LEU A 320 12.72 9.62 12.48
C LEU A 320 13.79 8.82 11.72
N GLY A 321 14.66 9.49 10.95
CA GLY A 321 15.75 8.85 10.21
C GLY A 321 15.31 8.03 8.99
N GLY A 322 14.09 8.24 8.49
CA GLY A 322 13.49 7.51 7.37
C GLY A 322 14.02 7.92 5.99
N LEU A 323 13.63 7.17 4.97
CA LEU A 323 13.92 7.48 3.57
C LEU A 323 12.94 8.53 3.03
N VAL A 324 13.44 9.40 2.15
CA VAL A 324 12.65 10.37 1.41
C VAL A 324 12.71 10.03 -0.07
N GLY A 325 11.56 9.91 -0.72
CA GLY A 325 11.40 9.89 -2.17
C GLY A 325 11.01 11.26 -2.71
N LEU A 326 11.65 11.69 -3.79
CA LEU A 326 11.27 12.92 -4.47
C LEU A 326 11.40 12.84 -5.99
N HIS A 327 10.53 13.60 -6.66
CA HIS A 327 10.61 13.89 -8.08
C HIS A 327 11.02 15.36 -8.28
N PRO A 328 12.09 15.65 -9.04
CA PRO A 328 12.39 17.01 -9.45
C PRO A 328 11.26 17.59 -10.32
N SER A 329 10.87 18.84 -10.08
CA SER A 329 9.84 19.52 -10.87
C SER A 329 10.17 19.49 -12.37
N GLY A 330 9.16 19.17 -13.18
CA GLY A 330 9.31 19.01 -14.63
C GLY A 330 9.99 17.70 -15.07
N ARG A 331 10.33 16.80 -14.14
CA ARG A 331 10.91 15.48 -14.42
C ARG A 331 10.28 14.38 -13.55
N PRO A 332 8.97 14.09 -13.71
CA PRO A 332 8.28 13.06 -12.93
C PRO A 332 8.81 11.64 -13.19
N ASP A 333 9.52 11.44 -14.30
CA ASP A 333 10.20 10.19 -14.67
C ASP A 333 11.47 9.92 -13.86
N LYS A 334 12.02 10.92 -13.16
CA LYS A 334 13.25 10.78 -12.36
C LYS A 334 12.92 10.65 -10.88
N LEU A 335 13.16 9.47 -10.33
CA LEU A 335 13.09 9.23 -8.90
C LEU A 335 14.43 9.55 -8.22
N ARG A 336 14.36 10.16 -7.03
CA ARG A 336 15.47 10.37 -6.12
C ARG A 336 15.06 9.80 -4.77
N VAL A 337 15.84 8.86 -4.23
CA VAL A 337 15.58 8.28 -2.91
C VAL A 337 16.82 8.40 -2.06
N GLY A 338 16.66 8.85 -0.82
CA GLY A 338 17.80 9.11 0.04
C GLY A 338 17.46 9.45 1.48
N ARG A 339 18.48 9.83 2.25
CA ARG A 339 18.31 10.36 3.62
C ARG A 339 18.42 11.87 3.61
N LEU A 340 17.53 12.54 4.34
CA LEU A 340 17.57 13.98 4.49
C LEU A 340 18.65 14.38 5.51
N VAL A 341 19.72 15.02 5.06
CA VAL A 341 20.81 15.46 5.95
C VAL A 341 20.63 16.90 6.41
N GLU A 342 20.12 17.76 5.54
CA GLU A 342 19.86 19.17 5.82
C GLU A 342 18.46 19.55 5.34
N LEU A 343 17.79 20.39 6.12
CA LEU A 343 16.50 20.98 5.78
C LEU A 343 16.48 22.43 6.27
N THR A 344 16.28 23.35 5.34
CA THR A 344 16.08 24.79 5.58
C THR A 344 14.65 25.16 5.12
N PRO A 345 14.21 26.41 5.34
CA PRO A 345 12.89 26.83 4.85
C PRO A 345 12.70 26.79 3.33
N VAL A 346 13.78 26.74 2.55
CA VAL A 346 13.74 26.77 1.06
C VAL A 346 14.44 25.63 0.36
N HIS A 347 15.42 25.02 1.01
CA HIS A 347 16.20 23.94 0.42
C HIS A 347 16.29 22.74 1.34
N LEU A 348 16.47 21.59 0.72
CA LEU A 348 16.84 20.36 1.39
C LEU A 348 18.11 19.80 0.76
N VAL A 349 18.89 19.04 1.54
CA VAL A 349 20.02 18.26 1.03
C VAL A 349 19.74 16.78 1.27
N LEU A 350 19.74 16.03 0.17
CA LEU A 350 19.48 14.59 0.15
C LEU A 350 20.81 13.85 -0.06
N GLU A 351 21.12 12.91 0.82
CA GLU A 351 22.09 11.85 0.54
C GLU A 351 21.42 10.79 -0.33
N GLU A 352 21.70 10.80 -1.63
CA GLU A 352 21.11 9.91 -2.61
C GLU A 352 21.63 8.48 -2.47
N LEU A 353 20.71 7.55 -2.28
CA LEU A 353 20.98 6.14 -2.01
C LEU A 353 20.56 5.22 -3.15
N LEU A 354 19.71 5.69 -4.07
CA LEU A 354 19.24 4.90 -5.22
C LEU A 354 20.30 4.87 -6.32
N VAL A 355 20.67 3.67 -6.77
CA VAL A 355 21.66 3.48 -7.84
C VAL A 355 21.16 2.49 -8.89
N GLY A 356 21.39 2.80 -10.16
CA GLY A 356 20.99 1.97 -11.30
C GLY A 356 19.70 2.44 -11.99
N PRO A 357 19.35 1.82 -13.13
CA PRO A 357 18.16 2.17 -13.90
C PRO A 357 16.88 1.61 -13.26
N LYS A 358 15.73 2.19 -13.61
CA LYS A 358 14.41 1.70 -13.20
C LYS A 358 14.23 0.21 -13.56
N GLY A 359 13.72 -0.57 -12.62
CA GLY A 359 13.51 -2.02 -12.72
C GLY A 359 14.72 -2.86 -12.30
N GLU A 360 15.92 -2.26 -12.24
CA GLU A 360 17.15 -2.96 -11.87
C GLU A 360 17.98 -2.21 -10.82
N ALA A 361 17.40 -1.20 -10.19
CA ALA A 361 18.09 -0.35 -9.22
C ALA A 361 18.29 -1.07 -7.88
N ALA A 362 19.17 -0.52 -7.05
CA ALA A 362 19.37 -0.95 -5.68
C ALA A 362 19.50 0.27 -4.74
N LEU A 363 19.20 0.08 -3.46
CA LEU A 363 19.43 1.08 -2.42
C LEU A 363 20.74 0.79 -1.69
N LEU A 364 21.60 1.80 -1.58
CA LEU A 364 22.83 1.77 -0.79
C LEU A 364 22.56 2.03 0.70
N HIS A 365 21.56 1.35 1.26
CA HIS A 365 21.14 1.50 2.65
C HIS A 365 20.69 0.17 3.25
N GLY A 366 20.92 -0.03 4.55
CA GLY A 366 20.49 -1.22 5.27
C GLY A 366 20.92 -2.54 4.60
N PRO A 367 20.04 -3.56 4.55
CA PRO A 367 20.30 -4.83 3.86
C PRO A 367 20.62 -4.66 2.36
N GLY A 368 20.05 -3.63 1.73
CA GLY A 368 20.24 -3.29 0.31
C GLY A 368 21.69 -3.10 -0.12
N VAL A 369 22.58 -2.67 0.79
CA VAL A 369 24.03 -2.52 0.49
C VAL A 369 24.65 -3.85 0.04
N ARG A 370 24.30 -4.96 0.71
CA ARG A 370 24.82 -6.29 0.37
C ARG A 370 24.22 -6.80 -0.95
N ASN A 371 22.94 -6.55 -1.16
CA ASN A 371 22.24 -6.97 -2.38
C ASN A 371 22.69 -6.18 -3.60
N ALA A 372 22.94 -4.87 -3.47
CA ALA A 372 23.52 -4.03 -4.52
C ALA A 372 24.86 -4.61 -5.01
N LYS A 373 25.75 -5.02 -4.08
CA LYS A 373 27.01 -5.70 -4.40
C LYS A 373 26.79 -7.00 -5.18
N ARG A 374 25.85 -7.85 -4.73
CA ARG A 374 25.49 -9.11 -5.41
C ARG A 374 24.94 -8.88 -6.82
N LEU A 375 24.19 -7.80 -7.03
CA LEU A 375 23.63 -7.39 -8.32
C LEU A 375 24.63 -6.65 -9.21
N GLY A 376 25.88 -6.46 -8.78
CA GLY A 376 26.89 -5.70 -9.52
C GLY A 376 26.61 -4.19 -9.59
N ARG A 377 25.69 -3.68 -8.77
CA ARG A 377 25.35 -2.25 -8.68
C ARG A 377 26.34 -1.55 -7.75
N ARG A 378 27.34 -0.91 -8.36
CA ARG A 378 28.30 -0.05 -7.66
C ARG A 378 27.87 1.40 -7.81
N GLY A 379 27.92 2.15 -6.72
CA GLY A 379 27.69 3.58 -6.72
C GLY A 379 28.21 4.22 -5.44
N THR A 380 28.41 5.52 -5.49
CA THR A 380 28.79 6.35 -4.35
C THR A 380 27.59 7.16 -3.92
N VAL A 381 27.39 7.31 -2.61
CA VAL A 381 26.36 8.20 -2.07
C VAL A 381 26.75 9.63 -2.42
N VAL A 382 25.85 10.35 -3.11
CA VAL A 382 26.05 11.75 -3.51
C VAL A 382 25.11 12.62 -2.70
N ARG A 383 25.59 13.81 -2.29
CA ARG A 383 24.76 14.82 -1.66
C ARG A 383 24.27 15.81 -2.70
N THR A 384 22.95 15.94 -2.83
CA THR A 384 22.33 16.85 -3.79
C THR A 384 21.42 17.82 -3.06
N ARG A 385 21.57 19.11 -3.37
CA ARG A 385 20.72 20.19 -2.84
C ARG A 385 19.54 20.43 -3.77
N PHE A 386 18.34 20.47 -3.22
CA PHE A 386 17.10 20.74 -3.94
C PHE A 386 16.39 21.96 -3.33
N GLY A 387 15.73 22.76 -4.16
CA GLY A 387 14.72 23.72 -3.69
C GLY A 387 13.42 23.00 -3.35
N ILE A 388 12.84 23.25 -2.19
CA ILE A 388 11.61 22.60 -1.71
C ILE A 388 10.43 22.88 -2.66
N GLY A 389 10.39 24.07 -3.27
CA GLY A 389 9.39 24.43 -4.28
C GLY A 389 9.58 23.71 -5.63
N HIS A 390 10.77 23.15 -5.88
CA HIS A 390 11.12 22.47 -7.14
C HIS A 390 11.18 20.95 -7.01
N VAL A 391 10.55 20.40 -5.97
CA VAL A 391 10.43 18.96 -5.77
C VAL A 391 9.02 18.60 -5.34
N GLU A 392 8.57 17.47 -5.85
CA GLU A 392 7.42 16.75 -5.34
C GLU A 392 7.92 15.67 -4.39
N VAL A 393 7.45 15.71 -3.14
CA VAL A 393 7.84 14.76 -2.09
C VAL A 393 6.80 13.67 -2.07
N LEU A 394 7.24 12.43 -2.23
CA LEU A 394 6.36 11.27 -2.19
C LEU A 394 5.91 11.00 -0.75
N SER A 395 4.64 10.64 -0.58
CA SER A 395 4.16 10.01 0.64
C SER A 395 4.79 8.62 0.82
N ASP A 396 4.65 8.05 2.03
CA ASP A 396 5.20 6.72 2.33
C ASP A 396 4.62 5.65 1.38
N ALA A 397 3.33 5.73 1.05
CA ALA A 397 2.67 4.79 0.14
C ALA A 397 3.15 4.96 -1.31
N GLU A 398 3.25 6.21 -1.79
CA GLU A 398 3.77 6.49 -3.14
C GLU A 398 5.25 6.10 -3.27
N LEU A 399 6.04 6.28 -2.21
CA LEU A 399 7.43 5.84 -2.17
C LEU A 399 7.51 4.31 -2.29
N GLU A 400 6.67 3.55 -1.59
CA GLU A 400 6.66 2.09 -1.72
C GLU A 400 6.34 1.63 -3.16
N VAL A 401 5.31 2.20 -3.78
CA VAL A 401 4.96 1.91 -5.18
C VAL A 401 6.12 2.28 -6.12
N ALA A 402 6.77 3.41 -5.87
CA ALA A 402 7.94 3.82 -6.63
C ALA A 402 9.12 2.86 -6.43
N LEU A 403 9.40 2.41 -5.21
CA LEU A 403 10.46 1.45 -4.94
C LEU A 403 10.20 0.09 -5.60
N ASP A 404 8.97 -0.42 -5.60
CA ASP A 404 8.61 -1.66 -6.30
C ASP A 404 8.87 -1.55 -7.81
N ALA A 405 8.55 -0.40 -8.41
CA ALA A 405 8.77 -0.16 -9.84
C ALA A 405 10.25 0.05 -10.22
N TRP A 406 11.09 0.50 -9.28
CA TRP A 406 12.47 0.89 -9.56
C TRP A 406 13.50 -0.15 -9.14
N LEU A 407 13.31 -0.80 -8.00
CA LEU A 407 14.29 -1.71 -7.44
C LEU A 407 14.24 -3.08 -8.12
N ALA A 408 15.43 -3.68 -8.24
CA ALA A 408 15.58 -5.07 -8.66
C ALA A 408 14.91 -6.01 -7.65
N HIS A 409 14.43 -7.14 -8.16
CA HIS A 409 13.94 -8.24 -7.33
C HIS A 409 14.88 -9.44 -7.44
N VAL A 410 15.37 -9.91 -6.30
CA VAL A 410 16.23 -11.09 -6.20
C VAL A 410 15.32 -12.32 -6.19
N ARG A 411 15.43 -13.16 -7.23
CA ARG A 411 14.64 -14.39 -7.34
C ARG A 411 15.05 -15.43 -6.30
N ARG A 412 14.06 -16.01 -5.63
CA ARG A 412 14.19 -17.09 -4.66
C ARG A 412 13.10 -18.13 -4.89
N ASP A 413 13.49 -19.40 -4.85
CA ASP A 413 12.56 -20.51 -4.79
C ASP A 413 12.39 -20.83 -3.31
N ILE A 414 11.24 -20.44 -2.75
CA ILE A 414 10.93 -20.59 -1.34
C ILE A 414 10.01 -21.78 -1.18
N ARG A 415 10.40 -22.67 -0.28
CA ARG A 415 9.63 -23.84 0.08
C ARG A 415 8.68 -23.50 1.22
N PHE A 416 7.44 -23.95 1.10
CA PHE A 416 6.42 -23.90 2.13
C PHE A 416 5.93 -25.31 2.41
N LEU A 417 5.69 -25.61 3.68
CA LEU A 417 4.94 -26.78 4.09
C LEU A 417 3.56 -26.31 4.51
N VAL A 418 2.53 -26.89 3.91
CA VAL A 418 1.14 -26.60 4.23
C VAL A 418 0.36 -27.90 4.36
N PRO A 419 -0.81 -27.90 5.02
CA PRO A 419 -1.71 -29.06 5.04
C PRO A 419 -2.01 -29.55 3.61
N GLU A 420 -2.20 -30.86 3.42
CA GLU A 420 -2.43 -31.48 2.11
C GLU A 420 -3.51 -30.80 1.24
N SER A 421 -4.54 -30.31 1.89
CA SER A 421 -5.74 -29.67 1.31
C SER A 421 -5.53 -28.19 0.97
N VAL A 422 -4.42 -27.57 1.37
CA VAL A 422 -4.04 -26.25 0.89
C VAL A 422 -3.39 -26.39 -0.48
N ALA A 423 -4.00 -25.84 -1.51
CA ALA A 423 -3.42 -25.84 -2.86
C ALA A 423 -2.22 -24.88 -2.94
N GLY A 424 -1.20 -25.21 -3.74
CA GLY A 424 -0.03 -24.35 -3.90
C GLY A 424 -0.36 -22.94 -4.42
N GLN A 425 -1.46 -22.79 -5.17
CA GLN A 425 -1.95 -21.49 -5.61
C GLN A 425 -2.44 -20.60 -4.47
N GLY A 426 -3.00 -21.17 -3.41
CA GLY A 426 -3.38 -20.42 -2.20
C GLY A 426 -2.15 -19.82 -1.52
N VAL A 427 -1.10 -20.64 -1.37
CA VAL A 427 0.19 -20.19 -0.84
C VAL A 427 0.78 -19.05 -1.68
N ALA A 428 0.74 -19.18 -3.00
CA ALA A 428 1.20 -18.14 -3.92
C ALA A 428 0.45 -16.80 -3.74
N SER A 429 -0.85 -16.85 -3.42
CA SER A 429 -1.64 -15.64 -3.14
C SER A 429 -1.16 -14.92 -1.89
N VAL A 430 -1.01 -15.65 -0.78
CA VAL A 430 -0.54 -15.09 0.50
C VAL A 430 0.86 -14.48 0.36
N VAL A 431 1.75 -15.14 -0.39
CA VAL A 431 3.11 -14.64 -0.67
C VAL A 431 3.08 -13.35 -1.47
N ARG A 432 2.23 -13.25 -2.50
CA ARG A 432 2.11 -12.08 -3.39
C ARG A 432 1.61 -10.83 -2.67
N GLU A 433 0.83 -11.00 -1.62
CA GLU A 433 0.27 -9.88 -0.83
C GLU A 433 1.29 -9.24 0.11
N GLN A 434 2.47 -9.85 0.29
CA GLN A 434 3.47 -9.32 1.20
C GLN A 434 4.27 -8.16 0.58
N ARG A 435 4.58 -7.16 1.40
CA ARG A 435 5.31 -5.96 0.99
C ARG A 435 6.70 -6.30 0.43
N GLY A 436 7.05 -5.69 -0.70
CA GLY A 436 8.35 -5.87 -1.36
C GLY A 436 8.55 -7.27 -1.93
N VAL A 437 7.46 -8.00 -2.15
CA VAL A 437 7.44 -9.29 -2.84
C VAL A 437 6.81 -9.09 -4.20
N GLY A 438 7.52 -9.55 -5.25
CA GLY A 438 7.08 -9.45 -6.63
C GLY A 438 6.13 -10.59 -7.03
N ALA A 439 6.22 -11.01 -8.30
CA ALA A 439 5.48 -12.19 -8.76
C ALA A 439 5.77 -13.41 -7.88
N ALA A 440 4.76 -14.25 -7.68
CA ALA A 440 4.81 -15.46 -6.87
C ALA A 440 4.22 -16.60 -7.70
N ASP A 441 5.10 -17.43 -8.25
CA ASP A 441 4.78 -18.48 -9.20
C ASP A 441 4.95 -19.86 -8.54
N LEU A 442 3.94 -20.72 -8.68
CA LEU A 442 4.04 -22.11 -8.23
C LEU A 442 5.02 -22.87 -9.13
N VAL A 443 6.14 -23.32 -8.58
CA VAL A 443 7.16 -24.12 -9.29
C VAL A 443 6.85 -25.60 -9.23
N SER A 444 6.54 -26.09 -8.03
CA SER A 444 6.23 -27.50 -7.80
C SER A 444 5.39 -27.66 -6.55
N GLU A 445 4.51 -28.65 -6.55
CA GLU A 445 3.85 -29.13 -5.35
C GLU A 445 3.89 -30.66 -5.30
N ALA A 446 4.08 -31.21 -4.11
CA ALA A 446 4.08 -32.64 -3.88
C ALA A 446 3.36 -32.95 -2.57
N VAL A 447 2.41 -33.89 -2.61
CA VAL A 447 1.73 -34.40 -1.42
C VAL A 447 2.48 -35.63 -0.94
N ARG A 448 2.89 -35.61 0.33
CA ARG A 448 3.48 -36.77 1.02
C ARG A 448 2.92 -36.83 2.43
N THR A 449 2.39 -37.99 2.79
CA THR A 449 2.07 -38.34 4.19
C THR A 449 1.24 -37.29 4.94
N GLY A 450 0.27 -36.66 4.26
CA GLY A 450 -0.66 -35.69 4.85
C GLY A 450 -0.26 -34.23 4.82
N GLN A 451 0.87 -33.91 4.19
CA GLN A 451 1.30 -32.54 3.92
C GLN A 451 1.47 -32.31 2.42
N ARG A 452 1.34 -31.05 2.02
CA ARG A 452 1.75 -30.58 0.70
C ARG A 452 2.99 -29.71 0.85
N ALA A 453 4.09 -30.15 0.25
CA ALA A 453 5.24 -29.30 0.03
C ALA A 453 4.97 -28.45 -1.21
N VAL A 454 5.05 -27.13 -1.08
CA VAL A 454 4.80 -26.15 -2.14
C VAL A 454 6.06 -25.32 -2.32
N VAL A 455 6.60 -25.26 -3.53
CA VAL A 455 7.72 -24.37 -3.86
C VAL A 455 7.19 -23.21 -4.68
N ILE A 456 7.30 -22.00 -4.13
CA ILE A 456 6.94 -20.76 -4.81
C ILE A 456 8.21 -20.03 -5.21
N ARG A 457 8.34 -19.73 -6.50
CA ARG A 457 9.35 -18.81 -7.01
C ARG A 457 8.83 -17.40 -6.86
N THR A 458 9.57 -16.57 -6.14
CA THR A 458 9.22 -15.16 -6.00
C THR A 458 10.44 -14.25 -6.04
N GLY A 459 10.21 -12.99 -6.42
CA GLY A 459 11.22 -11.96 -6.36
C GLY A 459 11.11 -11.19 -5.05
N ILE A 460 12.20 -11.08 -4.29
CA ILE A 460 12.27 -10.23 -3.09
C ILE A 460 12.97 -8.93 -3.46
N ARG A 461 12.36 -7.78 -3.15
CA ARG A 461 12.92 -6.46 -3.46
C ARG A 461 14.30 -6.27 -2.84
N ALA A 462 15.23 -5.73 -3.61
CA ALA A 462 16.65 -5.76 -3.28
C ALA A 462 17.05 -4.92 -2.06
N ASP A 463 16.19 -4.01 -1.57
CA ASP A 463 16.41 -3.23 -0.35
C ASP A 463 16.16 -4.02 0.94
N LEU A 464 15.43 -5.13 0.86
CA LEU A 464 15.06 -5.96 2.01
C LEU A 464 16.15 -6.97 2.37
N ASP A 465 16.11 -7.43 3.62
CA ASP A 465 16.91 -8.57 4.05
C ASP A 465 16.25 -9.86 3.56
N LEU A 466 16.91 -10.55 2.62
CA LEU A 466 16.33 -11.70 1.93
C LEU A 466 15.91 -12.81 2.90
N ASP A 467 16.73 -13.09 3.90
CA ASP A 467 16.52 -14.23 4.80
C ASP A 467 15.39 -13.89 5.79
N ALA A 468 15.38 -12.67 6.32
CA ALA A 468 14.28 -12.19 7.17
C ALA A 468 12.95 -12.10 6.41
N THR A 469 12.96 -11.70 5.13
CA THR A 469 11.74 -11.67 4.30
C THR A 469 11.23 -13.07 4.02
N ILE A 470 12.11 -14.04 3.72
CA ILE A 470 11.69 -15.44 3.55
C ILE A 470 10.99 -15.96 4.81
N GLU A 471 11.52 -15.62 5.99
CA GLU A 471 10.90 -16.04 7.25
C GLU A 471 9.55 -15.36 7.49
N ALA A 472 9.45 -14.06 7.22
CA ALA A 472 8.18 -13.33 7.30
C ALA A 472 7.13 -13.94 6.35
N LEU A 473 7.52 -14.35 5.14
CA LEU A 473 6.63 -15.04 4.20
C LEU A 473 6.15 -16.38 4.74
N ARG A 474 7.05 -17.19 5.32
CA ARG A 474 6.70 -18.48 5.94
C ARG A 474 5.71 -18.29 7.08
N LYS A 475 5.99 -17.33 7.96
CA LYS A 475 5.09 -16.98 9.06
C LYS A 475 3.73 -16.47 8.57
N ALA A 476 3.69 -15.67 7.50
CA ALA A 476 2.43 -15.21 6.91
C ALA A 476 1.60 -16.38 6.37
N VAL A 477 2.24 -17.35 5.68
CA VAL A 477 1.57 -18.57 5.19
C VAL A 477 1.11 -19.46 6.36
N GLU A 478 1.90 -19.59 7.42
CA GLU A 478 1.52 -20.33 8.63
C GLU A 478 0.35 -19.67 9.38
N VAL A 479 0.32 -18.34 9.46
CA VAL A 479 -0.81 -17.60 10.04
C VAL A 479 -2.06 -17.74 9.17
N ALA A 480 -1.90 -17.74 7.85
CA ALA A 480 -3.01 -17.91 6.90
C ALA A 480 -3.58 -19.33 6.93
N TYR A 481 -2.75 -20.34 7.17
CA TYR A 481 -3.12 -21.75 7.17
C TYR A 481 -2.75 -22.45 8.48
N ALA A 482 -3.75 -22.69 9.33
CA ALA A 482 -3.55 -23.46 10.54
C ALA A 482 -3.29 -24.94 10.22
N TRP A 483 -2.20 -25.48 10.76
CA TRP A 483 -2.02 -26.91 10.88
C TRP A 483 -3.07 -27.47 11.86
N PRO A 484 -3.65 -28.67 11.61
CA PRO A 484 -4.53 -29.29 12.59
C PRO A 484 -3.74 -29.53 13.89
N HIS A 485 -4.10 -28.84 14.99
CA HIS A 485 -3.50 -29.03 16.32
C HIS A 485 -4.05 -30.29 16.99
N GLY A 486 -3.79 -31.45 16.38
CA GLY A 486 -4.34 -32.72 16.85
C GLY A 486 -5.87 -32.73 16.95
N VAL A 487 -6.41 -33.80 17.52
CA VAL A 487 -7.82 -33.92 17.89
C VAL A 487 -7.89 -34.81 19.14
N ALA A 488 -8.67 -34.42 20.14
CA ALA A 488 -8.91 -35.28 21.29
C ALA A 488 -10.27 -35.07 21.92
N ARG A 489 -10.57 -35.96 22.86
CA ARG A 489 -11.69 -35.88 23.78
C ARG A 489 -11.35 -34.91 24.92
N PRO A 490 -12.33 -34.16 25.46
CA PRO A 490 -12.11 -33.35 26.65
C PRO A 490 -11.59 -34.20 27.80
N THR A 491 -10.67 -33.69 28.61
CA THR A 491 -10.16 -34.41 29.78
C THR A 491 -11.10 -34.26 30.98
N ARG A 492 -11.31 -35.33 31.77
CA ARG A 492 -12.07 -35.27 33.02
C ARG A 492 -11.17 -34.79 34.16
N GLY A 493 -11.05 -33.47 34.32
CA GLY A 493 -10.28 -32.84 35.40
C GLY A 493 -10.05 -31.34 35.15
N ALA A 494 -9.91 -30.54 36.22
CA ALA A 494 -9.74 -29.09 36.12
C ALA A 494 -8.34 -28.66 35.64
N GLN A 495 -7.32 -29.50 35.83
CA GLN A 495 -5.94 -29.24 35.42
C GLN A 495 -5.24 -30.56 35.05
N PRO A 496 -5.10 -30.91 33.76
CA PRO A 496 -4.45 -32.15 33.36
C PRO A 496 -2.93 -32.10 33.61
N ASP A 497 -2.34 -33.24 34.00
CA ASP A 497 -0.89 -33.45 34.14
C ASP A 497 -0.42 -34.44 33.05
N LEU A 498 0.46 -33.97 32.16
CA LEU A 498 0.98 -34.70 31.01
C LEU A 498 2.47 -35.04 31.21
N ARG A 499 2.81 -36.31 30.95
CA ARG A 499 4.20 -36.77 30.86
C ARG A 499 4.53 -37.25 29.45
N TYR A 500 5.69 -36.84 28.97
CA TYR A 500 6.23 -37.20 27.67
C TYR A 500 7.63 -37.79 27.82
N LEU A 501 8.08 -38.58 26.85
CA LEU A 501 9.46 -39.10 26.85
C LEU A 501 10.45 -37.94 26.67
N GLY A 502 11.27 -37.68 27.69
CA GLY A 502 12.27 -36.62 27.69
C GLY A 502 13.44 -36.89 26.74
N PRO A 503 14.39 -35.95 26.62
CA PRO A 503 14.49 -34.68 27.37
C PRO A 503 13.58 -33.56 26.81
N PRO A 504 13.52 -32.39 27.46
CA PRO A 504 12.96 -31.16 26.87
C PRO A 504 13.59 -30.82 25.51
N GLY A 505 12.86 -30.14 24.64
CA GLY A 505 13.19 -29.87 23.24
C GLY A 505 12.85 -31.01 22.27
N SER A 506 12.28 -32.12 22.76
CA SER A 506 11.93 -33.28 21.92
C SER A 506 10.61 -33.11 21.18
N PHE A 507 10.42 -33.88 20.10
CA PHE A 507 9.12 -33.92 19.41
C PHE A 507 7.97 -34.43 20.31
N SER A 508 8.28 -35.23 21.34
CA SER A 508 7.30 -35.65 22.35
C SER A 508 6.83 -34.48 23.22
N GLU A 509 7.71 -33.52 23.53
CA GLU A 509 7.31 -32.27 24.19
C GLU A 509 6.45 -31.42 23.25
N SER A 510 6.84 -31.28 21.98
CA SER A 510 6.05 -30.54 21.00
C SER A 510 4.63 -31.11 20.90
N ALA A 511 4.47 -32.43 20.91
CA ALA A 511 3.16 -33.08 20.93
C ALA A 511 2.37 -32.76 22.20
N ALA A 512 3.03 -32.77 23.37
CA ALA A 512 2.39 -32.43 24.65
C ALA A 512 1.90 -30.98 24.69
N ARG A 513 2.72 -30.03 24.21
CA ARG A 513 2.34 -28.60 24.13
C ARG A 513 1.21 -28.37 23.13
N GLN A 514 1.25 -29.01 21.96
CA GLN A 514 0.16 -28.93 20.99
C GLN A 514 -1.16 -29.48 21.54
N PHE A 515 -1.11 -30.59 22.28
CA PHE A 515 -2.29 -31.09 22.99
C PHE A 515 -2.81 -30.09 24.02
N ALA A 516 -1.93 -29.53 24.84
CA ALA A 516 -2.31 -28.56 25.88
C ALA A 516 -3.00 -27.32 25.30
N VAL A 517 -2.51 -26.80 24.17
CA VAL A 517 -3.11 -25.67 23.45
C VAL A 517 -4.45 -26.04 22.80
N GLY A 518 -4.60 -27.27 22.31
CA GLY A 518 -5.75 -27.70 21.51
C GLY A 518 -7.02 -28.05 22.31
N LEU A 519 -6.94 -28.37 23.60
CA LEU A 519 -7.95 -29.25 24.23
C LEU A 519 -8.54 -28.86 25.59
N THR A 520 -8.23 -27.68 26.12
CA THR A 520 -8.85 -27.20 27.37
C THR A 520 -9.77 -26.00 27.18
N GLY A 521 -9.74 -25.33 26.02
CA GLY A 521 -10.30 -23.97 25.91
C GLY A 521 -9.61 -22.97 26.86
N ALA A 522 -8.49 -23.37 27.46
CA ALA A 522 -7.70 -22.65 28.45
C ALA A 522 -6.25 -22.54 27.93
N GLY A 523 -5.46 -21.62 28.47
CA GLY A 523 -4.11 -21.35 27.97
C GLY A 523 -3.13 -22.46 28.31
N GLU A 524 -1.95 -22.46 27.67
CA GLU A 524 -0.83 -23.37 28.02
C GLU A 524 -0.45 -23.31 29.51
N ALA A 525 -0.77 -22.21 30.20
CA ALA A 525 -0.56 -22.01 31.64
C ALA A 525 -1.44 -22.92 32.54
N ASP A 526 -2.48 -23.54 31.99
CA ASP A 526 -3.47 -24.33 32.73
C ASP A 526 -3.19 -25.85 32.68
N VAL A 527 -2.04 -26.28 32.16
CA VAL A 527 -1.67 -27.69 32.00
C VAL A 527 -0.26 -27.93 32.56
N HIS A 528 -0.08 -28.94 33.42
CA HIS A 528 1.26 -29.34 33.86
C HIS A 528 1.87 -30.29 32.83
N ILE A 529 3.04 -29.95 32.29
CA ILE A 529 3.74 -30.76 31.28
C ILE A 529 5.16 -31.05 31.80
N GLY A 530 5.58 -32.32 31.80
CA GLY A 530 6.93 -32.67 32.24
C GLY A 530 7.55 -33.88 31.54
N PRO A 531 8.90 -33.92 31.44
CA PRO A 531 9.62 -35.05 30.86
C PRO A 531 9.65 -36.25 31.82
N ILE A 532 9.80 -37.45 31.26
CA ILE A 532 10.03 -38.71 32.00
C ILE A 532 11.01 -39.63 31.24
N GLY A 533 11.63 -40.60 31.92
CA GLY A 533 12.82 -41.28 31.43
C GLY A 533 12.59 -42.46 30.48
N SER A 534 11.40 -43.06 30.48
CA SER A 534 11.08 -44.21 29.64
C SER A 534 9.59 -44.29 29.27
N PHE A 535 9.24 -45.03 28.21
CA PHE A 535 7.82 -45.26 27.87
C PHE A 535 7.08 -46.07 28.94
N ASP A 536 7.76 -46.98 29.64
CA ASP A 536 7.16 -47.71 30.76
C ASP A 536 6.79 -46.78 31.91
N GLU A 537 7.63 -45.78 32.21
CA GLU A 537 7.33 -44.74 33.19
C GLU A 537 6.17 -43.83 32.74
N VAL A 538 6.10 -43.46 31.45
CA VAL A 538 4.95 -42.73 30.88
C VAL A 538 3.64 -43.50 31.13
N LEU A 539 3.65 -44.81 30.86
CA LEU A 539 2.48 -45.67 31.02
C LEU A 539 2.11 -45.90 32.50
N ALA A 540 3.10 -46.04 33.38
CA ALA A 540 2.88 -46.15 34.82
C ALA A 540 2.29 -44.85 35.40
N PHE A 541 2.75 -43.69 34.92
CA PHE A 541 2.18 -42.40 35.28
C PHE A 541 0.72 -42.26 34.81
N ALA A 542 0.43 -42.66 33.56
CA ALA A 542 -0.92 -42.65 33.02
C ALA A 542 -1.88 -43.56 33.84
N ARG A 543 -1.39 -44.72 34.29
CA ARG A 543 -2.13 -45.61 35.21
C ARG A 543 -2.49 -44.94 36.54
N GLY A 544 -1.61 -44.07 37.03
CA GLY A 544 -1.79 -43.30 38.27
C GLY A 544 -2.86 -42.19 38.20
N GLY A 545 -3.43 -41.92 37.02
CA GLY A 545 -4.45 -40.89 36.81
C GLY A 545 -3.97 -39.66 36.05
N GLY A 546 -2.68 -39.61 35.66
CA GLY A 546 -2.18 -38.61 34.72
C GLY A 546 -2.39 -39.00 33.26
N LEU A 547 -1.82 -38.22 32.35
CA LEU A 547 -1.86 -38.46 30.91
C LEU A 547 -0.44 -38.72 30.36
N GLY A 548 -0.33 -39.65 29.43
CA GLY A 548 0.92 -40.01 28.76
C GLY A 548 0.92 -39.66 27.28
N VAL A 549 2.06 -39.17 26.78
CA VAL A 549 2.27 -38.86 25.35
C VAL A 549 3.17 -39.91 24.71
N LEU A 550 2.63 -40.67 23.75
CA LEU A 550 3.34 -41.79 23.11
C LEU A 550 3.39 -41.64 21.59
N PRO A 551 4.57 -41.67 20.96
CA PRO A 551 4.65 -41.76 19.51
C PRO A 551 4.12 -43.12 19.06
N ILE A 552 3.22 -43.14 18.07
CA ILE A 552 2.66 -44.39 17.55
C ILE A 552 3.12 -44.67 16.13
N THR A 553 3.17 -43.68 15.25
CA THR A 553 3.62 -43.86 13.86
C THR A 553 4.50 -42.71 13.44
N SER A 554 5.48 -42.98 12.60
CA SER A 554 6.26 -41.98 11.89
C SER A 554 6.15 -42.24 10.40
N SER A 555 5.91 -41.20 9.60
CA SER A 555 5.88 -41.37 8.15
C SER A 555 7.25 -41.67 7.54
N ALA A 556 8.35 -41.37 8.25
CA ALA A 556 9.69 -41.73 7.85
C ALA A 556 10.06 -43.19 8.15
N SER A 557 9.54 -43.77 9.24
CA SER A 557 10.02 -45.08 9.75
C SER A 557 8.92 -46.10 10.08
N GLY A 558 7.64 -45.79 9.83
CA GLY A 558 6.52 -46.70 10.13
C GLY A 558 6.12 -46.70 11.61
N LEU A 559 5.65 -47.86 12.11
CA LEU A 559 5.25 -48.05 13.51
C LEU A 559 6.44 -47.82 14.46
N VAL A 560 6.21 -47.11 15.56
CA VAL A 560 7.26 -46.84 16.54
C VAL A 560 7.37 -48.02 17.53
N SER A 561 8.23 -48.99 17.18
CA SER A 561 8.36 -50.29 17.87
C SER A 561 8.48 -50.19 19.38
N ARG A 562 9.35 -49.31 19.89
CA ARG A 562 9.58 -49.18 21.35
C ARG A 562 8.31 -48.77 22.11
N ALA A 563 7.51 -47.88 21.54
CA ALA A 563 6.26 -47.45 22.16
C ALA A 563 5.17 -48.52 22.03
N ALA A 564 5.09 -49.20 20.88
CA ALA A 564 4.17 -50.32 20.67
C ALA A 564 4.46 -51.49 21.63
N GLN A 565 5.73 -51.84 21.82
CA GLN A 565 6.17 -52.88 22.76
C GLN A 565 5.86 -52.50 24.22
N ALA A 566 6.12 -51.26 24.63
CA ALA A 566 5.77 -50.78 25.97
C ALA A 566 4.25 -50.86 26.21
N LEU A 567 3.44 -50.48 25.22
CA LEU A 567 1.98 -50.63 25.26
C LEU A 567 1.56 -52.10 25.39
N LEU A 568 2.16 -53.02 24.64
CA LEU A 568 1.84 -54.44 24.73
C LEU A 568 2.28 -55.07 26.07
N GLY A 569 3.38 -54.59 26.65
CA GLY A 569 3.99 -55.15 27.86
C GLY A 569 3.42 -54.64 29.19
N THR A 570 2.72 -53.50 29.21
CA THR A 570 2.12 -52.96 30.45
C THR A 570 0.89 -53.75 30.87
N ASP A 571 0.60 -53.89 32.16
CA ASP A 571 -0.67 -54.44 32.69
C ASP A 571 -1.74 -53.35 32.93
N ALA A 572 -1.44 -52.09 32.60
CA ALA A 572 -2.36 -50.97 32.80
C ALA A 572 -3.56 -51.06 31.84
N ASP A 573 -4.78 -50.90 32.34
CA ASP A 573 -5.95 -50.64 31.49
C ASP A 573 -5.95 -49.16 31.08
N LEU A 574 -5.58 -48.89 29.82
CA LEU A 574 -5.38 -47.54 29.29
C LEU A 574 -6.10 -47.40 27.95
N VAL A 575 -6.68 -46.23 27.74
CA VAL A 575 -7.33 -45.83 26.48
C VAL A 575 -6.62 -44.61 25.90
N ALA A 576 -6.71 -44.44 24.59
CA ALA A 576 -6.31 -43.23 23.89
C ALA A 576 -7.48 -42.27 23.80
N GLY A 577 -7.29 -41.04 24.23
CA GLY A 577 -8.29 -39.97 24.13
C GLY A 577 -7.98 -38.96 23.04
N GLY A 578 -6.76 -38.94 22.51
CA GLY A 578 -6.32 -37.93 21.56
C GLY A 578 -5.19 -38.38 20.64
N VAL A 579 -5.08 -37.65 19.52
CA VAL A 579 -4.05 -37.80 18.49
C VAL A 579 -3.44 -36.44 18.21
N VAL A 580 -2.12 -36.37 18.17
CA VAL A 580 -1.37 -35.16 17.81
C VAL A 580 -0.34 -35.49 16.72
N ASP A 581 -0.32 -34.71 15.65
CA ASP A 581 0.63 -34.87 14.56
C ASP A 581 1.71 -33.79 14.65
N VAL A 582 2.97 -34.20 14.90
CA VAL A 582 4.10 -33.29 14.97
C VAL A 582 4.93 -33.41 13.70
N ALA A 583 5.13 -32.27 13.02
CA ALA A 583 6.06 -32.19 11.90
C ALA A 583 7.50 -32.33 12.42
N VAL A 584 8.22 -33.31 11.87
CA VAL A 584 9.63 -33.57 12.16
C VAL A 584 10.46 -32.77 11.17
N ARG A 585 11.09 -31.69 11.65
CA ARG A 585 11.98 -30.82 10.87
C ARG A 585 13.29 -30.66 11.61
N PHE A 586 14.38 -30.61 10.85
CA PHE A 586 15.71 -30.47 11.41
C PHE A 586 16.44 -29.25 10.86
N ASP A 587 17.09 -28.50 11.74
CA ASP A 587 18.01 -27.42 11.41
C ASP A 587 19.42 -27.81 11.90
N ALA A 588 20.44 -27.27 11.23
CA ALA A 588 21.83 -27.36 11.65
C ALA A 588 22.20 -26.15 12.50
N TYR A 589 22.85 -26.40 13.63
CA TYR A 589 23.25 -25.39 14.61
C TYR A 589 24.75 -25.45 14.91
N ALA A 590 25.35 -24.30 15.21
CA ALA A 590 26.73 -24.17 15.69
C ALA A 590 26.78 -23.28 16.95
N ALA A 591 27.81 -23.45 17.79
CA ALA A 591 28.00 -22.63 19.00
C ALA A 591 28.40 -21.18 18.68
N ALA A 592 28.81 -20.90 17.44
CA ALA A 592 29.19 -19.58 16.95
C ALA A 592 28.83 -19.47 15.46
N PRO A 593 28.78 -18.25 14.87
CA PRO A 593 28.64 -18.09 13.42
C PRO A 593 29.79 -18.76 12.67
N VAL A 594 29.45 -19.64 11.73
CA VAL A 594 30.42 -20.45 10.96
C VAL A 594 30.14 -20.38 9.45
N VAL A 595 31.17 -20.64 8.65
CA VAL A 595 31.05 -20.83 7.20
C VAL A 595 31.09 -22.34 6.90
N LEU A 596 29.98 -22.94 6.51
CA LEU A 596 29.85 -24.39 6.27
C LEU A 596 30.93 -24.97 5.33
N ALA A 597 31.36 -24.21 4.33
CA ALA A 597 32.40 -24.63 3.39
C ALA A 597 33.77 -24.89 4.06
N GLU A 598 34.01 -24.32 5.23
CA GLU A 598 35.26 -24.46 6.01
C GLU A 598 35.20 -25.63 7.01
N LEU A 599 34.05 -26.30 7.16
CA LEU A 599 33.79 -27.30 8.19
C LEU A 599 33.96 -28.76 7.73
N ARG A 600 34.61 -29.01 6.60
CA ARG A 600 34.79 -30.38 6.10
C ARG A 600 35.59 -31.23 7.10
N GLY A 601 35.04 -32.37 7.49
CA GLY A 601 35.60 -33.27 8.51
C GLY A 601 35.27 -32.89 9.95
N ALA A 602 34.55 -31.80 10.19
CA ALA A 602 34.09 -31.43 11.53
C ALA A 602 33.00 -32.41 12.03
N PRO A 603 32.92 -32.65 13.35
CA PRO A 603 31.91 -33.54 13.90
C PRO A 603 30.50 -32.94 13.79
N VAL A 604 29.52 -33.79 13.47
CA VAL A 604 28.10 -33.47 13.47
C VAL A 604 27.33 -34.38 14.42
N PHE A 605 26.73 -33.80 15.44
CA PHE A 605 26.06 -34.50 16.53
C PHE A 605 24.56 -34.56 16.31
N SER A 606 23.95 -35.73 16.49
CA SER A 606 22.49 -35.88 16.64
C SER A 606 22.09 -37.29 17.05
N HIS A 607 20.79 -37.50 17.30
CA HIS A 607 20.23 -38.83 17.43
C HIS A 607 20.41 -39.64 16.11
N PRO A 608 20.66 -40.97 16.16
CA PRO A 608 20.86 -41.79 14.95
C PRO A 608 19.77 -41.61 13.88
N GLN A 609 18.51 -41.48 14.29
CA GLN A 609 17.38 -41.29 13.36
C GLN A 609 17.37 -39.89 12.71
N ALA A 610 17.87 -38.86 13.40
CA ALA A 610 17.98 -37.51 12.85
C ALA A 610 19.18 -37.42 11.89
N LEU A 611 20.32 -38.06 12.23
CA LEU A 611 21.47 -38.20 11.32
C LEU A 611 21.06 -38.92 10.03
N ALA A 612 20.34 -40.03 10.13
CA ALA A 612 19.86 -40.80 8.98
C ALA A 612 18.86 -40.00 8.11
N GLN A 613 18.07 -39.13 8.73
CA GLN A 613 17.13 -38.25 8.01
C GLN A 613 17.79 -36.99 7.45
N CYS A 614 19.06 -36.71 7.73
CA CYS A 614 19.79 -35.55 7.22
C CYS A 614 21.09 -35.97 6.51
N ALA A 615 21.12 -37.16 5.93
CA ALA A 615 22.31 -37.77 5.36
C ALA A 615 22.83 -36.98 4.15
N ASN A 616 21.95 -36.36 3.34
CA ASN A 616 22.39 -35.51 2.23
C ASN A 616 23.10 -34.26 2.72
N PHE A 617 22.61 -33.63 3.80
CA PHE A 617 23.29 -32.48 4.41
C PHE A 617 24.69 -32.85 4.89
N VAL A 618 24.79 -33.93 5.67
CA VAL A 618 26.06 -34.45 6.22
C VAL A 618 27.03 -34.77 5.09
N THR A 619 26.57 -35.45 4.05
CA THR A 619 27.39 -35.82 2.87
C THR A 619 27.82 -34.60 2.06
N ARG A 620 26.89 -33.67 1.80
CA ARG A 620 27.15 -32.45 0.99
C ARG A 620 28.26 -31.60 1.59
N TRP A 621 28.31 -31.48 2.91
CA TRP A 621 29.31 -30.69 3.61
C TRP A 621 30.52 -31.53 4.08
N GLY A 622 30.47 -32.86 3.94
CA GLY A 622 31.54 -33.77 4.32
C GLY A 622 31.80 -33.76 5.83
N LEU A 623 30.73 -33.75 6.63
CA LEU A 623 30.79 -33.74 8.09
C LEU A 623 30.94 -35.18 8.64
N ASP A 624 31.49 -35.32 9.85
CA ASP A 624 31.69 -36.62 10.52
C ASP A 624 30.56 -36.92 11.52
N PRO A 625 29.62 -37.85 11.22
CA PRO A 625 28.44 -38.08 12.05
C PRO A 625 28.77 -38.78 13.38
N GLN A 626 28.39 -38.14 14.49
CA GLN A 626 28.64 -38.58 15.86
C GLN A 626 27.30 -38.79 16.61
N PRO A 627 26.88 -40.06 16.84
CA PRO A 627 25.60 -40.37 17.48
C PRO A 627 25.49 -39.84 18.91
N CYS A 628 24.30 -39.35 19.27
CA CYS A 628 23.94 -38.83 20.58
C CYS A 628 22.66 -39.49 21.10
N ALA A 629 22.37 -39.32 22.39
CA ALA A 629 21.20 -39.92 23.01
C ALA A 629 19.87 -39.28 22.53
N SER A 630 19.91 -38.00 22.14
CA SER A 630 18.77 -37.25 21.60
C SER A 630 19.25 -36.09 20.71
N THR A 631 18.32 -35.41 20.05
CA THR A 631 18.59 -34.15 19.33
C THR A 631 18.97 -33.01 20.28
N THR A 632 18.37 -32.96 21.48
CA THR A 632 18.73 -31.99 22.52
C THR A 632 20.12 -32.26 23.08
N ASP A 633 20.49 -33.53 23.29
CA ASP A 633 21.83 -33.94 23.74
C ASP A 633 22.92 -33.46 22.76
N ALA A 634 22.62 -33.44 21.46
CA ALA A 634 23.54 -32.88 20.48
C ALA A 634 23.77 -31.37 20.63
N LEU A 635 22.73 -30.59 20.96
CA LEU A 635 22.88 -29.16 21.26
C LEU A 635 23.70 -28.94 22.53
N LEU A 636 23.50 -29.78 23.55
CA LEU A 636 24.28 -29.68 24.80
C LEU A 636 25.75 -30.02 24.56
N LYS A 637 26.06 -31.08 23.80
CA LYS A 637 27.45 -31.39 23.40
C LYS A 637 28.11 -30.28 22.61
N LEU A 638 27.35 -29.60 21.75
CA LEU A 638 27.85 -28.45 21.00
C LEU A 638 28.33 -27.32 21.92
N ARG A 639 27.72 -27.14 23.09
CA ARG A 639 28.12 -26.16 24.11
C ARG A 639 29.41 -26.54 24.84
N GLU A 640 29.69 -27.83 24.97
CA GLU A 640 30.84 -28.36 25.72
C GLU A 640 32.13 -28.42 24.89
N LEU A 641 32.05 -28.19 23.57
CA LEU A 641 33.18 -28.29 22.65
C LEU A 641 33.81 -26.91 22.38
N ASP A 642 35.13 -26.83 22.50
CA ASP A 642 35.91 -25.63 22.16
C ASP A 642 36.19 -25.49 20.64
N GLY A 643 35.83 -26.50 19.83
CA GLY A 643 36.12 -26.56 18.39
C GLY A 643 34.89 -26.44 17.50
N PRO A 644 35.07 -26.18 16.19
CA PRO A 644 33.96 -26.04 15.26
C PRO A 644 33.23 -27.39 15.08
N ALA A 645 31.93 -27.39 15.35
CA ALA A 645 31.07 -28.55 15.28
C ALA A 645 29.66 -28.15 14.86
N ILE A 646 28.87 -29.13 14.45
CA ILE A 646 27.45 -28.94 14.10
C ILE A 646 26.59 -29.83 15.00
N ALA A 647 25.46 -29.33 15.46
CA ALA A 647 24.38 -30.15 16.00
C ALA A 647 23.20 -30.12 15.04
N ILE A 648 22.61 -31.28 14.77
CA ILE A 648 21.33 -31.38 14.07
C ILE A 648 20.25 -31.54 15.13
N ALA A 649 19.31 -30.61 15.19
CA ALA A 649 18.23 -30.64 16.17
C ALA A 649 16.90 -30.17 15.57
N SER A 650 15.83 -30.24 16.36
CA SER A 650 14.51 -29.75 15.96
C SER A 650 14.59 -28.31 15.46
N SER A 651 13.81 -28.00 14.42
CA SER A 651 13.74 -26.62 13.90
C SER A 651 13.20 -25.67 14.97
N GLY A 652 13.82 -24.49 15.10
CA GLY A 652 13.44 -23.47 16.08
C GLY A 652 14.09 -23.63 17.47
N ALA A 653 15.03 -24.55 17.64
CA ALA A 653 15.68 -24.81 18.92
C ALA A 653 16.45 -23.59 19.46
N GLU A 654 16.82 -22.62 18.62
CA GLU A 654 17.44 -21.36 19.05
C GLU A 654 16.55 -20.50 19.95
N ALA A 655 15.24 -20.75 19.97
CA ALA A 655 14.31 -20.06 20.88
C ALA A 655 14.51 -20.48 22.34
N ASP A 656 14.85 -21.74 22.57
CA ASP A 656 15.06 -22.32 23.90
C ASP A 656 16.55 -22.43 24.29
N HIS A 657 17.44 -22.24 23.31
CA HIS A 657 18.89 -22.37 23.45
C HIS A 657 19.61 -21.13 22.88
N ASP A 658 19.86 -20.13 23.72
CA ASP A 658 20.47 -18.85 23.34
C ASP A 658 21.93 -18.93 22.87
N PHE A 659 22.60 -20.04 23.16
CA PHE A 659 24.02 -20.28 22.84
C PHE A 659 24.22 -20.91 21.46
N VAL A 660 23.16 -21.17 20.69
CA VAL A 660 23.28 -21.76 19.35
C VAL A 660 22.92 -20.76 18.24
N HIS A 661 23.60 -20.91 17.12
CA HIS A 661 23.38 -20.16 15.89
C HIS A 661 22.92 -21.09 14.79
N VAL A 662 21.81 -20.75 14.13
CA VAL A 662 21.33 -21.47 12.96
C VAL A 662 22.33 -21.33 11.82
N VAL A 663 22.81 -22.46 11.33
CA VAL A 663 23.79 -22.55 10.25
C VAL A 663 23.09 -22.80 8.91
N GLU A 664 22.15 -23.74 8.89
CA GLU A 664 21.31 -24.05 7.74
C GLU A 664 19.99 -24.63 8.24
N ARG A 665 18.86 -24.16 7.69
CA ARG A 665 17.53 -24.65 8.07
C ARG A 665 17.04 -25.74 7.12
N GLU A 666 16.12 -26.57 7.61
CA GLU A 666 15.39 -27.60 6.86
C GLU A 666 16.35 -28.55 6.13
N ILE A 667 17.29 -29.12 6.89
CA ILE A 667 18.35 -29.98 6.35
C ILE A 667 17.93 -31.46 6.22
N ASP A 668 16.67 -31.76 6.51
CA ASP A 668 16.08 -33.08 6.37
C ASP A 668 15.93 -33.52 4.90
N ASP A 669 16.28 -34.78 4.65
CA ASP A 669 16.20 -35.47 3.37
C ASP A 669 14.75 -35.76 2.97
N LEU A 670 13.94 -36.17 3.94
CA LEU A 670 12.51 -36.42 3.78
C LEU A 670 11.70 -35.30 4.42
N SER A 671 11.43 -34.31 3.60
CA SER A 671 10.57 -33.20 3.95
C SER A 671 9.15 -33.61 4.32
N GLY A 672 8.63 -33.02 5.40
CA GLY A 672 7.25 -33.22 5.83
C GLY A 672 7.01 -34.56 6.51
N SER A 673 8.07 -35.13 7.10
CA SER A 673 7.94 -36.27 8.01
C SER A 673 7.04 -35.87 9.18
N ILE A 674 6.11 -36.74 9.54
CA ILE A 674 5.20 -36.54 10.67
C ILE A 674 5.40 -37.72 11.60
N THR A 675 5.54 -37.42 12.89
CA THR A 675 5.32 -38.42 13.93
C THR A 675 3.98 -38.14 14.58
N ARG A 676 3.11 -39.16 14.55
CA ARG A 676 1.81 -39.16 15.22
C ARG A 676 1.99 -39.65 16.65
N PHE A 677 1.39 -38.93 17.58
CA PHE A 677 1.40 -39.23 19.00
C PHE A 677 -0.03 -39.53 19.48
N LEU A 678 -0.15 -40.53 20.34
CA LEU A 678 -1.35 -40.82 21.11
C LEU A 678 -1.25 -40.19 22.48
N ILE A 679 -2.38 -39.68 22.96
CA ILE A 679 -2.55 -39.22 24.33
C ILE A 679 -3.33 -40.31 25.06
N VAL A 680 -2.66 -40.97 25.99
CA VAL A 680 -3.19 -42.14 26.70
C VAL A 680 -3.45 -41.81 28.17
N GLY A 681 -4.48 -42.42 28.72
CA GLY A 681 -4.90 -42.26 30.12
C GLY A 681 -5.78 -43.43 30.53
N ARG A 682 -6.28 -43.40 31.77
CA ARG A 682 -7.27 -44.37 32.23
C ARG A 682 -8.58 -44.25 31.44
N PRO A 683 -9.43 -45.30 31.40
CA PRO A 683 -10.74 -45.25 30.75
C PRO A 683 -11.63 -44.06 31.16
N ASP A 684 -11.46 -43.58 32.39
CA ASP A 684 -12.18 -42.44 32.96
C ASP A 684 -11.46 -41.08 32.82
N ALA A 685 -10.31 -41.03 32.14
CA ALA A 685 -9.54 -39.80 31.96
C ALA A 685 -10.14 -38.84 30.91
N PHE A 686 -11.00 -39.35 30.02
CA PHE A 686 -11.58 -38.58 28.92
C PHE A 686 -13.12 -38.54 29.01
N ALA A 687 -13.71 -37.40 28.67
CA ALA A 687 -15.15 -37.17 28.59
C ALA A 687 -15.67 -37.32 27.16
N GLU A 688 -16.98 -37.46 27.02
CA GLU A 688 -17.65 -37.33 25.72
C GLU A 688 -17.72 -35.84 25.35
N HIS A 689 -17.70 -35.54 24.05
CA HIS A 689 -17.89 -34.18 23.55
C HIS A 689 -19.30 -33.69 23.87
N SER A 690 -19.41 -32.55 24.56
CA SER A 690 -20.69 -31.95 24.98
C SER A 690 -21.05 -30.67 24.23
N ASP A 691 -20.20 -30.22 23.31
CA ASP A 691 -20.32 -28.98 22.54
C ASP A 691 -21.09 -29.15 21.21
N GLY A 692 -21.63 -30.35 20.96
CA GLY A 692 -22.32 -30.68 19.72
C GLY A 692 -21.40 -31.04 18.54
N SER A 693 -20.08 -31.17 18.78
CA SER A 693 -19.15 -31.71 17.77
C SER A 693 -19.32 -33.24 17.64
N ASP A 694 -19.33 -33.74 16.39
CA ASP A 694 -19.37 -35.16 16.05
C ASP A 694 -18.08 -35.54 15.29
N PRO A 695 -16.94 -35.70 15.99
CA PRO A 695 -15.67 -36.01 15.34
C PRO A 695 -15.70 -37.42 14.77
N THR A 696 -15.08 -37.60 13.61
CA THR A 696 -14.86 -38.95 13.05
C THR A 696 -14.00 -39.76 14.03
N LEU A 697 -14.56 -40.83 14.61
CA LEU A 697 -13.82 -41.69 15.53
C LEU A 697 -13.12 -42.84 14.79
N ARG A 698 -11.93 -43.23 15.26
CA ARG A 698 -11.25 -44.46 14.87
C ARG A 698 -10.80 -45.23 16.10
N ARG A 699 -11.04 -46.53 16.10
CA ARG A 699 -10.56 -47.46 17.11
C ARG A 699 -9.10 -47.80 16.85
N ILE A 700 -8.29 -47.79 17.91
CA ILE A 700 -6.85 -48.03 17.85
C ILE A 700 -6.52 -49.33 18.57
N VAL A 701 -5.98 -50.29 17.84
CA VAL A 701 -5.61 -51.61 18.37
C VAL A 701 -4.12 -51.84 18.16
N VAL A 702 -3.41 -52.26 19.20
CA VAL A 702 -2.01 -52.68 19.13
C VAL A 702 -1.94 -54.18 19.37
N ALA A 703 -1.25 -54.91 18.50
CA ALA A 703 -1.14 -56.35 18.55
C ALA A 703 0.32 -56.82 18.40
N PRO A 704 0.68 -57.97 18.99
CA PRO A 704 2.06 -58.48 18.96
C PRO A 704 2.46 -58.97 17.57
N ASN A 705 1.49 -59.35 16.73
CA ASN A 705 1.71 -59.60 15.31
C ASN A 705 0.42 -59.57 14.49
N VAL A 706 0.57 -59.38 13.18
CA VAL A 706 -0.57 -59.36 12.23
C VAL A 706 -1.41 -60.64 12.32
N ALA A 707 -0.79 -61.82 12.48
CA ALA A 707 -1.51 -63.09 12.52
C ALA A 707 -2.54 -63.16 13.66
N SER A 708 -2.26 -62.51 14.81
CA SER A 708 -3.19 -62.44 15.95
C SER A 708 -4.50 -61.74 15.62
N ILE A 709 -4.50 -60.76 14.69
CA ILE A 709 -5.68 -59.97 14.33
C ILE A 709 -6.16 -60.19 12.89
N ALA A 710 -5.42 -60.95 12.07
CA ALA A 710 -5.69 -61.10 10.64
C ALA A 710 -7.11 -61.59 10.31
N HIS A 711 -7.72 -62.38 11.20
CA HIS A 711 -9.08 -62.88 11.04
C HIS A 711 -10.16 -61.81 11.27
N LEU A 712 -9.80 -60.66 11.85
CA LEU A 712 -10.67 -59.53 12.19
C LEU A 712 -10.56 -58.38 11.16
N VAL A 713 -9.38 -58.19 10.56
CA VAL A 713 -9.11 -57.10 9.60
C VAL A 713 -9.90 -57.31 8.29
N GLY A 714 -10.49 -56.24 7.74
CA GLY A 714 -11.17 -56.28 6.43
C GLY A 714 -12.56 -56.92 6.44
N ARG A 715 -13.16 -57.15 7.62
CA ARG A 715 -14.55 -57.60 7.74
C ARG A 715 -15.53 -56.44 7.58
N GLY A 716 -16.12 -56.30 6.40
CA GLY A 716 -17.22 -55.35 6.13
C GLY A 716 -16.77 -54.07 5.42
N ALA A 717 -17.65 -53.07 5.36
CA ALA A 717 -17.44 -51.82 4.63
C ALA A 717 -16.70 -50.73 5.43
N GLY A 718 -16.02 -51.11 6.52
CA GLY A 718 -15.30 -50.19 7.41
C GLY A 718 -13.93 -49.78 6.87
N PHE A 719 -13.39 -48.68 7.39
CA PHE A 719 -12.00 -48.28 7.17
C PHE A 719 -11.07 -49.16 8.02
N ASP A 720 -10.00 -49.68 7.42
CA ASP A 720 -8.92 -50.38 8.10
C ASP A 720 -7.57 -49.88 7.58
N GLU A 721 -6.69 -49.49 8.49
CA GLU A 721 -5.29 -49.17 8.22
C GLU A 721 -4.42 -50.02 9.15
N LEU A 722 -3.49 -50.77 8.55
CA LEU A 722 -2.61 -51.70 9.26
C LEU A 722 -1.16 -51.28 9.03
N LEU A 723 -0.44 -51.05 10.12
CA LEU A 723 0.98 -50.69 10.12
C LEU A 723 1.75 -51.73 10.91
N THR A 724 2.88 -52.17 10.39
CA THR A 724 3.72 -53.20 11.02
C THR A 724 5.11 -52.64 11.27
N ASP A 725 5.76 -53.09 12.33
CA ASP A 725 7.19 -52.89 12.50
C ASP A 725 8.01 -54.10 12.03
N SER A 726 9.34 -54.01 12.16
CA SER A 726 10.27 -55.08 11.80
C SER A 726 10.21 -56.29 12.72
N ASP A 727 9.74 -56.11 13.96
CA ASP A 727 9.67 -57.14 14.99
C ASP A 727 8.33 -57.91 14.92
N GLY A 728 7.46 -57.51 13.99
CA GLY A 728 6.19 -58.15 13.68
C GLY A 728 4.99 -57.51 14.35
N ALA A 729 5.18 -56.64 15.35
CA ALA A 729 4.10 -55.94 16.03
C ALA A 729 3.33 -55.07 15.05
N CYS A 730 2.04 -54.89 15.30
CA CYS A 730 1.19 -54.10 14.42
C CYS A 730 0.24 -53.16 15.14
N LEU A 731 0.00 -52.03 14.49
CA LEU A 731 -1.06 -51.08 14.81
C LEU A 731 -2.17 -51.24 13.79
N TRP A 732 -3.37 -51.48 14.28
CA TRP A 732 -4.58 -51.53 13.47
C TRP A 732 -5.50 -50.37 13.85
N VAL A 733 -5.73 -49.48 12.91
CA VAL A 733 -6.67 -48.37 13.01
C VAL A 733 -7.92 -48.76 12.24
N SER A 734 -9.07 -48.82 12.92
CA SER A 734 -10.31 -49.29 12.32
C SER A 734 -11.49 -48.38 12.61
N SER A 735 -12.48 -48.34 11.71
CA SER A 735 -13.81 -47.81 12.03
C SER A 735 -14.78 -48.91 12.51
N GLN A 736 -14.32 -50.14 12.69
CA GLN A 736 -15.16 -51.27 13.08
C GLN A 736 -15.43 -51.33 14.60
N THR A 737 -16.59 -51.88 14.95
CA THR A 737 -16.89 -52.29 16.32
C THR A 737 -16.23 -53.64 16.60
N LEU A 738 -15.34 -53.68 17.59
CA LEU A 738 -14.60 -54.88 17.97
C LEU A 738 -15.13 -55.41 19.31
N ALA A 739 -15.27 -56.73 19.39
CA ALA A 739 -15.60 -57.47 20.61
C ALA A 739 -14.71 -58.73 20.65
N ASP A 740 -14.44 -59.23 21.85
CA ASP A 740 -13.71 -60.48 22.08
C ASP A 740 -12.32 -60.54 21.43
N LEU A 741 -11.48 -59.53 21.71
CA LEU A 741 -10.11 -59.49 21.21
C LEU A 741 -9.25 -60.63 21.81
N PRO A 742 -8.33 -61.22 21.03
CA PRO A 742 -7.43 -62.28 21.51
C PRO A 742 -6.51 -61.83 22.63
N ASP A 743 -6.09 -62.76 23.49
CA ASP A 743 -5.09 -62.51 24.53
C ASP A 743 -3.80 -61.91 23.96
N GLY A 744 -3.28 -60.88 24.63
CA GLY A 744 -2.09 -60.14 24.21
C GLY A 744 -2.34 -59.03 23.18
N VAL A 745 -3.56 -58.87 22.68
CA VAL A 745 -3.99 -57.72 21.87
C VAL A 745 -4.54 -56.62 22.78
N ARG A 746 -4.22 -55.37 22.47
CA ARG A 746 -4.63 -54.20 23.26
C ARG A 746 -5.56 -53.30 22.46
N ASP A 747 -6.79 -53.14 22.93
CA ASP A 747 -7.70 -52.08 22.47
C ASP A 747 -7.43 -50.80 23.27
N LEU A 748 -7.02 -49.73 22.58
CA LEU A 748 -6.90 -48.40 23.18
C LEU A 748 -8.20 -47.60 23.04
N GLY A 749 -9.27 -48.20 22.51
CA GLY A 749 -10.56 -47.56 22.34
C GLY A 749 -10.62 -46.63 21.12
N SER A 750 -11.68 -45.83 21.07
CA SER A 750 -12.01 -44.96 19.93
C SER A 750 -11.57 -43.52 20.17
N VAL A 751 -10.71 -43.01 19.31
CA VAL A 751 -10.11 -41.69 19.41
C VAL A 751 -10.65 -40.79 18.30
N PRO A 752 -10.83 -39.48 18.55
CA PRO A 752 -11.05 -38.51 17.49
C PRO A 752 -9.94 -38.62 16.45
N TRP A 753 -10.34 -38.76 15.19
CA TRP A 753 -9.44 -38.98 14.08
C TRP A 753 -9.73 -37.95 13.02
N SER A 754 -8.80 -37.03 12.79
CA SER A 754 -8.99 -36.00 11.78
C SER A 754 -8.62 -36.52 10.39
N PRO A 755 -9.57 -36.58 9.43
CA PRO A 755 -9.22 -36.64 8.02
C PRO A 755 -8.78 -35.25 7.55
N ARG A 756 -7.48 -34.95 7.69
CA ARG A 756 -6.66 -33.95 6.96
C ARG A 756 -7.35 -32.71 6.34
N THR A 757 -8.29 -32.06 7.03
CA THR A 757 -9.01 -30.88 6.51
C THR A 757 -8.74 -29.65 7.40
N PRO A 758 -8.01 -28.62 6.93
CA PRO A 758 -7.69 -27.39 7.65
C PRO A 758 -8.87 -26.42 7.62
N VAL A 759 -8.98 -25.62 8.69
CA VAL A 759 -9.91 -24.51 8.78
C VAL A 759 -9.24 -23.27 8.18
N VAL A 760 -9.78 -22.74 7.07
CA VAL A 760 -9.38 -21.43 6.54
C VAL A 760 -9.93 -20.37 7.49
N ARG A 761 -9.05 -19.54 8.08
CA ARG A 761 -9.52 -18.38 8.84
C ARG A 761 -9.96 -17.30 7.85
N PRO A 762 -11.18 -16.73 7.97
CA PRO A 762 -11.45 -15.47 7.31
C PRO A 762 -10.51 -14.42 7.88
N THR A 763 -9.86 -13.65 7.00
CA THR A 763 -9.11 -12.46 7.38
C THR A 763 -10.05 -11.50 8.12
N PRO A 764 -9.71 -10.99 9.32
CA PRO A 764 -10.42 -9.84 9.85
C PRO A 764 -10.20 -8.68 8.87
N GLY A 765 -11.31 -8.19 8.31
CA GLY A 765 -11.32 -7.03 7.42
C GLY A 765 -10.98 -5.73 8.15
#